data_AF-A0A2P8I931-F1
#
_entry.id   AF-A0A2P8I931-F1
#
_cell.length_a   1.000
_cell.length_b   1.000
_cell.length_c   1.000
_cell.angle_alpha   90.00
_cell.angle_beta   90.00
_cell.angle_gamma   90.00
#
_symmetry.space_group_name_H-M   'P 1'
#
loop_
_entity.id
_entity.type
_entity.pdbx_description
1 polymer ?
#
loop_
_entity_poly.entity_id
_entity_poly.type
_entity_poly.pdbx_seq_one_letter_code
_entity_poly.pdbx_strand_id
1 'polypeptide(L)'
;MSRFRQRAVLAVCVLAAVLAAAGLFVTDYGIDPDLWLTGLALGFLGLLAALDPWLHRRRAAGLATDDNLDAAASALARALHAQWNEECRARGLHDHVLDLHWSATRGEPGHSDAVVRAFQRNPRMVFLGEPGAGKSTTVTLLTIGLLDRLVDGPVPFLLPLSTWNPEVEDVRTWMTRRLYEDHPALRNTELYGSYAGDLLVEQRRIFPVLDGLDQIPAERRADALDRINRAFPGSHPLVLTCRTDEFAETATEVPNAQVVELQPVDLEEVAGYLRSVSNPVTAARWEPVFLHLRDEPDGRLADALSTPLAVWLAGVVYGYGEPSELLDRGRFPDRVAIENHLADLLVTGAFGDRGVAHQARASQVWPRDKAARWLTFLATEMHRRGVRELGWWELRRSVANTWLALLGALTLGLIGGFGVAWLMAYASTPKLAPITGLAAGVAVAVAALYASGHRVVKPRLGVWRSLVVVSGVLGTAAGLVFGALYGLSAGLVVGLGIAVAVALRFGLANNAELSHPSSPKWTMARDRIAVWTGSLVLAVVFGAAAGLVFGPTQSGMVGLGLVCGLMLGFTLSVLHLRWWWFTVARIWLAARGKLPWELMVFLDDARKLGVLRQAGAAYQFRHALVQDRLAGDRPSQVRSDAELA
;
A
#
# COMPACT_ATOMS: atom_id res chain seq x y z
N MET A 1 -4.19 -4.46 -22.36
CA MET A 1 -3.88 -5.50 -23.38
C MET A 1 -5.06 -6.44 -23.51
N SER A 2 -5.54 -6.73 -24.73
CA SER A 2 -6.44 -7.87 -24.86
C SER A 2 -5.65 -9.11 -24.43
N ARG A 3 -6.24 -9.94 -23.55
CA ARG A 3 -5.63 -11.19 -23.05
C ARG A 3 -5.03 -12.03 -24.19
N PHE A 4 -5.57 -11.89 -25.40
CA PHE A 4 -5.10 -12.50 -26.64
C PHE A 4 -3.67 -12.10 -27.05
N ARG A 5 -3.29 -10.80 -27.02
CA ARG A 5 -1.95 -10.36 -27.46
C ARG A 5 -0.85 -10.72 -26.47
N GLN A 6 -1.14 -10.69 -25.17
CA GLN A 6 -0.23 -11.21 -24.15
C GLN A 6 -0.08 -12.72 -24.26
N ARG A 7 -1.19 -13.46 -24.45
CA ARG A 7 -1.12 -14.89 -24.74
C ARG A 7 -0.34 -15.18 -26.02
N ALA A 8 -0.43 -14.33 -27.05
CA ALA A 8 0.33 -14.49 -28.27
C ALA A 8 1.84 -14.26 -28.05
N VAL A 9 2.25 -13.17 -27.39
CA VAL A 9 3.68 -12.94 -27.09
C VAL A 9 4.22 -13.98 -26.12
N LEU A 10 3.45 -14.36 -25.11
CA LEU A 10 3.84 -15.38 -24.13
C LEU A 10 3.89 -16.77 -24.78
N ALA A 11 2.94 -17.11 -25.66
CA ALA A 11 3.00 -18.32 -26.47
C ALA A 11 4.19 -18.30 -27.42
N VAL A 12 4.54 -17.16 -28.03
CA VAL A 12 5.72 -17.03 -28.89
C VAL A 12 7.02 -17.19 -28.10
N CYS A 13 7.15 -16.56 -26.94
CA CYS A 13 8.35 -16.70 -26.09
C CYS A 13 8.47 -18.11 -25.50
N VAL A 14 7.36 -18.71 -25.06
CA VAL A 14 7.33 -20.10 -24.58
C VAL A 14 7.61 -21.05 -25.73
N LEU A 15 7.04 -20.83 -26.92
CA LEU A 15 7.31 -21.62 -28.11
C LEU A 15 8.78 -21.49 -28.54
N ALA A 16 9.38 -20.30 -28.48
CA ALA A 16 10.81 -20.11 -28.75
C ALA A 16 11.70 -20.87 -27.75
N ALA A 17 11.36 -20.82 -26.45
CA ALA A 17 12.06 -21.58 -25.42
C ALA A 17 11.87 -23.10 -25.59
N VAL A 18 10.67 -23.54 -25.95
CA VAL A 18 10.35 -24.95 -26.21
C VAL A 18 11.01 -25.45 -27.49
N LEU A 19 11.07 -24.64 -28.56
CA LEU A 19 11.76 -24.99 -29.81
C LEU A 19 13.28 -25.00 -29.64
N ALA A 20 13.83 -24.12 -28.79
CA ALA A 20 15.23 -24.19 -28.38
C ALA A 20 15.49 -25.49 -27.60
N ALA A 21 14.62 -25.85 -26.65
CA ALA A 21 14.70 -27.09 -25.88
C ALA A 21 14.48 -28.35 -26.74
N ALA A 22 13.58 -28.32 -27.72
CA ALA A 22 13.29 -29.44 -28.61
C ALA A 22 14.38 -29.63 -29.66
N GLY A 23 14.94 -28.54 -30.18
CA GLY A 23 16.11 -28.57 -31.07
C GLY A 23 17.28 -29.33 -30.44
N LEU A 24 17.47 -29.18 -29.12
CA LEU A 24 18.49 -29.87 -28.32
C LEU A 24 18.30 -31.38 -28.17
N PHE A 25 17.09 -31.91 -28.42
CA PHE A 25 16.82 -33.35 -28.43
C PHE A 25 16.87 -33.96 -29.84
N VAL A 26 16.72 -33.13 -30.88
CA VAL A 26 16.73 -33.55 -32.29
C VAL A 26 18.16 -33.55 -32.86
N THR A 27 19.15 -33.03 -32.12
CA THR A 27 20.57 -32.99 -32.51
C THR A 27 21.20 -34.35 -32.79
N ASP A 28 20.63 -35.46 -32.29
CA ASP A 28 21.08 -36.82 -32.64
C ASP A 28 20.78 -37.22 -34.11
N TYR A 29 20.01 -36.41 -34.84
CA TYR A 29 19.63 -36.66 -36.25
C TYR A 29 20.40 -35.83 -37.30
N GLY A 30 21.54 -35.21 -36.93
CA GLY A 30 22.49 -34.64 -37.90
C GLY A 30 22.27 -33.17 -38.29
N ILE A 31 21.53 -32.39 -37.48
CA ILE A 31 21.45 -30.93 -37.60
C ILE A 31 22.51 -30.31 -36.69
N ASP A 32 23.38 -29.47 -37.25
CA ASP A 32 24.38 -28.72 -36.49
C ASP A 32 23.69 -27.81 -35.44
N PRO A 33 23.92 -28.05 -34.13
CA PRO A 33 23.29 -27.28 -33.05
C PRO A 33 23.54 -25.78 -33.17
N ASP A 34 24.72 -25.39 -33.65
CA ASP A 34 25.10 -23.98 -33.76
C ASP A 34 24.32 -23.28 -34.88
N LEU A 35 24.05 -23.98 -35.99
CA LEU A 35 23.24 -23.48 -37.11
C LEU A 35 21.75 -23.36 -36.74
N TRP A 36 21.23 -24.33 -35.97
CA TRP A 36 19.83 -24.30 -35.50
C TRP A 36 19.59 -23.18 -34.49
N LEU A 37 20.50 -23.01 -33.51
CA LEU A 37 20.39 -21.97 -32.48
C LEU A 37 20.61 -20.58 -33.05
N THR A 38 21.54 -20.39 -34.00
CA THR A 38 21.69 -19.11 -34.70
C THR A 38 20.47 -18.78 -35.57
N GLY A 39 19.91 -19.76 -36.29
CA GLY A 39 18.67 -19.60 -37.05
C GLY A 39 17.48 -19.24 -36.17
N LEU A 40 17.33 -19.88 -35.00
CA LEU A 40 16.27 -19.60 -34.05
C LEU A 40 16.45 -18.24 -33.37
N ALA A 41 17.68 -17.85 -33.03
CA ALA A 41 18.00 -16.53 -32.47
C ALA A 41 17.74 -15.41 -33.47
N LEU A 42 18.21 -15.55 -34.72
CA LEU A 42 17.96 -14.59 -35.80
C LEU A 42 16.46 -14.54 -36.17
N GLY A 43 15.79 -15.69 -36.19
CA GLY A 43 14.34 -15.78 -36.40
C GLY A 43 13.54 -15.13 -35.29
N PHE A 44 13.94 -15.30 -34.03
CA PHE A 44 13.30 -14.65 -32.88
C PHE A 44 13.55 -13.14 -32.85
N LEU A 45 14.80 -12.71 -33.10
CA LEU A 45 15.13 -11.28 -33.22
C LEU A 45 14.39 -10.64 -34.40
N GLY A 46 14.31 -11.33 -35.53
CA GLY A 46 13.54 -10.92 -36.71
C GLY A 46 12.04 -10.88 -36.44
N LEU A 47 11.50 -11.84 -35.70
CA LEU A 47 10.09 -11.88 -35.28
C LEU A 47 9.78 -10.74 -34.30
N LEU A 48 10.66 -10.46 -33.34
CA LEU A 48 10.53 -9.30 -32.44
C LEU A 48 10.59 -7.99 -33.22
N ALA A 49 11.52 -7.88 -34.17
CA ALA A 49 11.64 -6.71 -35.06
C ALA A 49 10.44 -6.58 -36.03
N ALA A 50 9.82 -7.68 -36.45
CA ALA A 50 8.62 -7.68 -37.30
C ALA A 50 7.32 -7.45 -36.51
N LEU A 51 7.30 -7.88 -35.24
CA LEU A 51 6.26 -7.54 -34.27
C LEU A 51 6.31 -6.06 -33.89
N ASP A 52 7.46 -5.40 -33.99
CA ASP A 52 7.65 -3.99 -33.65
C ASP A 52 6.72 -3.06 -34.48
N PRO A 53 6.63 -3.14 -35.83
CA PRO A 53 5.63 -2.44 -36.61
C PRO A 53 4.17 -2.84 -36.31
N TRP A 54 3.89 -4.11 -35.99
CA TRP A 54 2.54 -4.60 -35.69
C TRP A 54 2.05 -4.15 -34.30
N LEU A 55 2.98 -4.01 -33.34
CA LEU A 55 2.78 -3.40 -32.02
C LEU A 55 2.70 -1.86 -32.12
N HIS A 56 3.46 -1.25 -33.04
CA HIS A 56 3.43 0.20 -33.29
C HIS A 56 2.22 0.67 -34.09
N ARG A 57 1.64 -0.16 -34.98
CA ARG A 57 0.51 0.22 -35.87
C ARG A 57 -0.80 0.60 -35.17
N ARG A 58 -0.87 0.61 -33.83
CA ARG A 58 -1.99 1.24 -33.10
C ARG A 58 -1.60 2.12 -31.91
N ARG A 59 -0.33 2.51 -31.71
CA ARG A 59 0.03 3.30 -30.51
C ARG A 59 1.10 4.36 -30.71
N ALA A 60 0.69 5.53 -31.17
CA ALA A 60 0.57 6.58 -30.16
C ALA A 60 -0.77 6.29 -29.47
N ALA A 61 -0.79 5.79 -28.24
CA ALA A 61 -2.02 5.97 -27.46
C ALA A 61 -2.20 7.48 -27.45
N GLY A 62 -3.24 7.98 -28.11
CA GLY A 62 -3.54 9.40 -28.07
C GLY A 62 -3.65 9.85 -26.61
N LEU A 63 -3.78 11.16 -26.42
CA LEU A 63 -4.35 11.65 -25.17
C LEU A 63 -5.65 10.87 -24.88
N ALA A 64 -5.93 10.62 -23.61
CA ALA A 64 -7.16 9.94 -23.24
C ALA A 64 -8.35 10.69 -23.88
N THR A 65 -9.17 9.96 -24.63
CA THR A 65 -10.44 10.47 -25.14
C THR A 65 -11.45 10.55 -24.00
N ASP A 66 -12.53 11.31 -24.18
CA ASP A 66 -13.59 11.43 -23.17
C ASP A 66 -14.15 10.04 -22.81
N ASP A 67 -14.42 9.17 -23.80
CA ASP A 67 -14.83 7.77 -23.55
C ASP A 67 -13.84 6.99 -22.67
N ASN A 68 -12.53 7.20 -22.86
CA ASN A 68 -11.51 6.54 -22.05
C ASN A 68 -11.51 7.06 -20.62
N LEU A 69 -11.73 8.37 -20.44
CA LEU A 69 -11.79 9.03 -19.15
C LEU A 69 -13.07 8.66 -18.40
N ASP A 70 -14.20 8.53 -19.08
CA ASP A 70 -15.47 8.09 -18.49
C ASP A 70 -15.39 6.61 -18.09
N ALA A 71 -14.74 5.78 -18.89
CA ALA A 71 -14.42 4.40 -18.52
C ALA A 71 -13.46 4.32 -17.33
N ALA A 72 -12.45 5.20 -17.27
CA ALA A 72 -11.51 5.30 -16.15
C ALA A 72 -12.22 5.75 -14.85
N ALA A 73 -13.05 6.79 -14.93
CA ALA A 73 -13.82 7.34 -13.83
C ALA A 73 -14.80 6.29 -13.27
N SER A 74 -15.53 5.61 -14.16
CA SER A 74 -16.45 4.53 -13.79
C SER A 74 -15.74 3.33 -13.15
N ALA A 75 -14.56 2.95 -13.66
CA ALA A 75 -13.74 1.89 -13.07
C ALA A 75 -13.19 2.30 -11.69
N LEU A 76 -12.76 3.56 -11.55
CA LEU A 76 -12.29 4.13 -10.30
C LEU A 76 -13.41 4.19 -9.26
N ALA A 77 -14.60 4.65 -9.63
CA ALA A 77 -15.77 4.72 -8.76
C ALA A 77 -16.12 3.34 -8.17
N ARG A 78 -16.16 2.29 -9.01
CA ARG A 78 -16.37 0.91 -8.54
C ARG A 78 -15.28 0.42 -7.59
N ALA A 79 -14.01 0.75 -7.88
CA ALA A 79 -12.89 0.35 -7.04
C ALA A 79 -12.94 1.05 -5.66
N LEU A 80 -13.22 2.36 -5.64
CA LEU A 80 -13.38 3.15 -4.43
C LEU A 80 -14.57 2.68 -3.60
N HIS A 81 -15.71 2.39 -4.26
CA HIS A 81 -16.90 1.88 -3.59
C HIS A 81 -16.65 0.53 -2.92
N ALA A 82 -16.00 -0.41 -3.62
CA ALA A 82 -15.63 -1.69 -3.05
C ALA A 82 -14.65 -1.53 -1.86
N GLN A 83 -13.65 -0.64 -2.00
CA GLN A 83 -12.67 -0.36 -0.95
C GLN A 83 -13.32 0.22 0.31
N TRP A 84 -14.14 1.25 0.17
CA TRP A 84 -14.75 1.93 1.33
C TRP A 84 -15.85 1.09 1.98
N ASN A 85 -16.59 0.27 1.22
CA ASN A 85 -17.53 -0.69 1.80
C ASN A 85 -16.83 -1.81 2.59
N GLU A 86 -15.69 -2.30 2.10
CA GLU A 86 -14.87 -3.25 2.85
C GLU A 86 -14.37 -2.63 4.17
N GLU A 87 -13.90 -1.38 4.10
CA GLU A 87 -13.44 -0.64 5.27
C GLU A 87 -14.59 -0.35 6.26
N CYS A 88 -15.79 0.01 5.80
CA CYS A 88 -16.96 0.17 6.67
C CYS A 88 -17.37 -1.12 7.36
N ARG A 89 -17.36 -2.25 6.63
CA ARG A 89 -17.60 -3.58 7.22
C ARG A 89 -16.53 -3.94 8.25
N ALA A 90 -15.26 -3.69 7.96
CA ALA A 90 -14.17 -3.91 8.91
C ALA A 90 -14.28 -3.04 10.17
N ARG A 91 -14.90 -1.86 10.06
CA ARG A 91 -15.11 -0.94 11.19
C ARG A 91 -16.37 -1.22 12.02
N GLY A 92 -17.23 -2.16 11.60
CA GLY A 92 -18.53 -2.42 12.21
C GLY A 92 -19.58 -1.34 11.93
N LEU A 93 -19.35 -0.47 10.95
CA LEU A 93 -20.21 0.67 10.62
C LEU A 93 -21.39 0.27 9.71
N HIS A 94 -21.65 -1.01 9.49
CA HIS A 94 -22.79 -1.47 8.70
C HIS A 94 -23.99 -1.83 9.57
N ASP A 95 -23.73 -2.45 10.72
CA ASP A 95 -24.77 -3.02 11.58
C ASP A 95 -25.19 -2.04 12.69
N HIS A 96 -24.23 -1.26 13.22
CA HIS A 96 -24.45 -0.35 14.36
C HIS A 96 -23.69 0.96 14.12
N VAL A 97 -24.34 1.91 13.45
CA VAL A 97 -23.81 3.26 13.26
C VAL A 97 -24.31 4.12 14.41
N LEU A 98 -23.39 4.77 15.12
CA LEU A 98 -23.76 5.87 16.01
C LEU A 98 -24.30 6.98 15.12
N ASP A 99 -25.55 7.37 15.33
CA ASP A 99 -26.07 8.53 14.62
C ASP A 99 -25.28 9.76 15.08
N LEU A 100 -24.95 10.63 14.13
CA LEU A 100 -24.10 11.79 14.41
C LEU A 100 -24.91 13.02 14.08
N HIS A 101 -25.17 13.81 15.11
CA HIS A 101 -25.81 15.11 14.95
C HIS A 101 -24.83 16.12 14.39
N TRP A 102 -25.31 16.94 13.46
CA TRP A 102 -24.56 18.06 12.96
C TRP A 102 -25.43 19.30 12.84
N SER A 103 -24.82 20.44 13.11
CA SER A 103 -25.41 21.76 12.87
C SER A 103 -24.70 22.42 11.69
N ALA A 104 -25.40 23.25 10.93
CA ALA A 104 -24.81 24.02 9.86
C ALA A 104 -24.87 25.51 10.19
N THR A 105 -23.81 26.26 9.87
CA THR A 105 -23.83 27.74 9.99
C THR A 105 -24.94 28.35 9.13
N ARG A 106 -25.32 27.67 8.05
CA ARG A 106 -26.46 28.01 7.18
C ARG A 106 -27.22 26.72 6.86
N GLY A 107 -28.44 26.57 7.37
CA GLY A 107 -29.32 25.43 7.10
C GLY A 107 -29.89 24.79 8.36
N GLU A 108 -30.76 23.80 8.17
CA GLU A 108 -31.30 23.00 9.28
C GLU A 108 -30.24 22.00 9.79
N PRO A 109 -30.20 21.74 11.10
CA PRO A 109 -29.40 20.65 11.64
C PRO A 109 -29.89 19.32 11.06
N GLY A 110 -29.01 18.32 11.05
CA GLY A 110 -29.33 17.02 10.49
C GLY A 110 -28.54 15.90 11.14
N HIS A 111 -28.91 14.69 10.72
CA HIS A 111 -28.33 13.43 11.17
C HIS A 111 -27.42 12.84 10.08
N SER A 112 -26.76 11.72 10.37
CA SER A 112 -25.76 11.12 9.46
C SER A 112 -26.33 10.75 8.09
N ASP A 113 -27.60 10.36 8.01
CA ASP A 113 -28.29 9.97 6.78
C ASP A 113 -28.59 11.16 5.84
N ALA A 114 -28.73 12.37 6.42
CA ALA A 114 -29.05 13.59 5.72
C ALA A 114 -27.83 14.24 5.04
N VAL A 115 -26.60 13.86 5.42
CA VAL A 115 -25.35 14.49 4.93
C VAL A 115 -25.21 14.40 3.41
N VAL A 116 -25.59 13.27 2.81
CA VAL A 116 -25.54 13.10 1.34
C VAL A 116 -26.48 14.09 0.65
N ARG A 117 -27.70 14.28 1.20
CA ARG A 117 -28.68 15.23 0.66
C ARG A 117 -28.21 16.68 0.86
N ALA A 118 -27.58 16.98 2.00
CA ALA A 118 -26.99 18.28 2.27
C ALA A 118 -25.89 18.61 1.23
N PHE A 119 -24.99 17.65 0.96
CA PHE A 119 -23.95 17.82 -0.07
C PHE A 119 -24.53 18.01 -1.48
N GLN A 120 -25.60 17.29 -1.83
CA GLN A 120 -26.26 17.48 -3.13
C GLN A 120 -26.85 18.88 -3.30
N ARG A 121 -27.27 19.53 -2.20
CA ARG A 121 -27.76 20.93 -2.21
C ARG A 121 -26.60 21.92 -2.28
N ASN A 122 -25.53 21.67 -1.52
CA ASN A 122 -24.32 22.47 -1.56
C ASN A 122 -23.07 21.57 -1.68
N PRO A 123 -22.51 21.42 -2.89
CA PRO A 123 -21.41 20.48 -3.14
C PRO A 123 -20.07 20.95 -2.55
N ARG A 124 -20.05 22.01 -1.73
CA ARG A 124 -18.88 22.43 -0.94
C ARG A 124 -19.22 22.40 0.53
N MET A 125 -18.55 21.53 1.28
CA MET A 125 -18.78 21.35 2.71
C MET A 125 -17.48 21.31 3.51
N VAL A 126 -17.47 21.99 4.66
CA VAL A 126 -16.39 21.91 5.65
C VAL A 126 -16.97 21.29 6.92
N PHE A 127 -16.46 20.12 7.32
CA PHE A 127 -16.85 19.45 8.55
C PHE A 127 -15.89 19.81 9.68
N LEU A 128 -16.41 20.51 10.69
CA LEU A 128 -15.74 20.88 11.93
C LEU A 128 -16.19 19.99 13.08
N GLY A 129 -15.44 20.04 14.17
CA GLY A 129 -15.75 19.32 15.41
C GLY A 129 -14.50 18.92 16.17
N GLU A 130 -14.68 18.48 17.41
CA GLU A 130 -13.62 18.11 18.33
C GLU A 130 -12.83 16.85 17.90
N PRO A 131 -11.63 16.61 18.45
CA PRO A 131 -10.95 15.32 18.32
C PRO A 131 -11.87 14.17 18.71
N GLY A 132 -12.02 13.18 17.83
CA GLY A 132 -12.91 12.04 18.08
C GLY A 132 -14.39 12.26 17.74
N ALA A 133 -14.81 13.46 17.32
CA ALA A 133 -16.20 13.79 16.94
C ALA A 133 -16.76 13.04 15.72
N GLY A 134 -15.99 12.13 15.10
CA GLY A 134 -16.48 11.32 13.97
C GLY A 134 -16.25 11.89 12.57
N LYS A 135 -15.55 13.03 12.42
CA LYS A 135 -15.24 13.67 11.11
C LYS A 135 -14.84 12.70 10.01
N SER A 136 -13.81 11.88 10.23
CA SER A 136 -13.34 10.89 9.26
C SER A 136 -14.40 9.81 8.95
N THR A 137 -15.24 9.43 9.92
CA THR A 137 -16.35 8.50 9.71
C THR A 137 -17.42 9.15 8.85
N THR A 138 -17.82 10.38 9.14
CA THR A 138 -18.81 11.16 8.36
C THR A 138 -18.38 11.29 6.91
N VAL A 139 -17.12 11.67 6.62
CA VAL A 139 -16.68 11.77 5.22
C VAL A 139 -16.52 10.42 4.53
N THR A 140 -16.24 9.34 5.27
CA THR A 140 -16.24 7.98 4.72
C THR A 140 -17.66 7.58 4.29
N LEU A 141 -18.65 7.76 5.18
CA LEU A 141 -20.06 7.46 4.91
C LEU A 141 -20.62 8.34 3.79
N LEU A 142 -20.27 9.64 3.78
CA LEU A 142 -20.60 10.55 2.69
C LEU A 142 -20.03 10.06 1.36
N THR A 143 -18.75 9.65 1.32
CA THR A 143 -18.10 9.15 0.11
C THR A 143 -18.83 7.91 -0.43
N ILE A 144 -19.18 6.95 0.44
CA ILE A 144 -19.94 5.76 0.05
C ILE A 144 -21.33 6.16 -0.47
N GLY A 145 -22.06 7.00 0.27
CA GLY A 145 -23.41 7.41 -0.10
C GLY A 145 -23.48 8.24 -1.39
N LEU A 146 -22.41 8.95 -1.74
CA LEU A 146 -22.24 9.62 -3.04
C LEU A 146 -21.92 8.62 -4.17
N LEU A 147 -21.06 7.63 -3.91
CA LEU A 147 -20.76 6.56 -4.86
C LEU A 147 -21.97 5.65 -5.14
N ASP A 148 -22.81 5.39 -4.13
CA ASP A 148 -24.06 4.63 -4.28
C ASP A 148 -25.05 5.29 -5.25
N ARG A 149 -25.04 6.63 -5.28
CA ARG A 149 -25.95 7.46 -6.08
C ARG A 149 -25.29 8.00 -7.34
N LEU A 150 -24.05 7.60 -7.62
CA LEU A 150 -23.30 8.10 -8.76
C LEU A 150 -23.84 7.46 -10.04
N VAL A 151 -24.63 8.24 -10.79
CA VAL A 151 -25.08 7.89 -12.14
C VAL A 151 -24.14 8.51 -13.16
N ASP A 152 -24.02 9.83 -13.12
CA ASP A 152 -23.10 10.65 -13.91
C ASP A 152 -22.51 11.76 -13.02
N GLY A 153 -21.31 12.21 -13.33
CA GLY A 153 -20.65 13.32 -12.63
C GLY A 153 -19.29 12.96 -12.02
N PRO A 154 -18.71 13.89 -11.25
CA PRO A 154 -17.35 13.73 -10.75
C PRO A 154 -17.28 12.71 -9.61
N VAL A 155 -16.31 11.80 -9.67
CA VAL A 155 -16.11 10.76 -8.66
C VAL A 155 -15.50 11.37 -7.38
N PRO A 156 -16.08 11.15 -6.18
CA PRO A 156 -15.47 11.59 -4.93
C PRO A 156 -14.20 10.78 -4.65
N PHE A 157 -13.09 11.46 -4.39
CA PHE A 157 -11.82 10.81 -4.03
C PHE A 157 -11.36 11.25 -2.64
N LEU A 158 -11.50 10.35 -1.66
CA LEU A 158 -11.12 10.58 -0.27
C LEU A 158 -9.61 10.50 -0.08
N LEU A 159 -9.04 11.59 0.44
CA LEU A 159 -7.62 11.85 0.51
C LEU A 159 -7.21 12.35 1.91
N PRO A 160 -6.27 11.66 2.58
CA PRO A 160 -5.75 12.09 3.88
C PRO A 160 -4.73 13.21 3.72
N LEU A 161 -5.05 14.40 4.24
CA LEU A 161 -4.24 15.61 4.12
C LEU A 161 -2.89 15.54 4.83
N SER A 162 -2.74 14.66 5.82
CA SER A 162 -1.45 14.42 6.51
C SER A 162 -0.31 13.98 5.60
N THR A 163 -0.63 13.62 4.36
CA THR A 163 0.35 13.10 3.41
C THR A 163 0.71 14.09 2.32
N TRP A 164 0.09 15.26 2.34
CA TRP A 164 0.41 16.37 1.49
C TRP A 164 1.38 17.30 2.22
N ASN A 165 2.43 17.72 1.51
CA ASN A 165 3.31 18.79 1.98
C ASN A 165 3.13 20.00 1.05
N PRO A 166 2.44 21.06 1.50
CA PRO A 166 2.16 22.26 0.70
C PRO A 166 3.41 22.95 0.16
N GLU A 167 4.55 22.86 0.83
CA GLU A 167 5.80 23.51 0.39
C GLU A 167 6.46 22.83 -0.80
N VAL A 168 6.24 21.51 -0.93
CA VAL A 168 7.00 20.67 -1.87
C VAL A 168 6.18 20.36 -3.12
N GLU A 169 4.86 20.23 -3.00
CA GLU A 169 4.00 19.71 -4.06
C GLU A 169 2.68 20.49 -4.12
N ASP A 170 2.25 20.87 -5.33
CA ASP A 170 0.92 21.43 -5.56
C ASP A 170 -0.18 20.39 -5.26
N VAL A 171 -1.33 20.82 -4.74
CA VAL A 171 -2.41 19.91 -4.32
C VAL A 171 -2.96 19.05 -5.46
N ARG A 172 -3.03 19.57 -6.70
CA ARG A 172 -3.48 18.75 -7.85
C ARG A 172 -2.42 17.74 -8.25
N THR A 173 -1.15 18.14 -8.22
CA THR A 173 -0.03 17.21 -8.49
C THR A 173 0.03 16.10 -7.44
N TRP A 174 -0.15 16.45 -6.16
CA TRP A 174 -0.26 15.51 -5.06
C TRP A 174 -1.44 14.55 -5.24
N MET A 175 -2.62 15.08 -5.58
CA MET A 175 -3.82 14.28 -5.86
C MET A 175 -3.60 13.30 -7.02
N THR A 176 -3.00 13.75 -8.13
CA THR A 176 -2.66 12.88 -9.27
C THR A 176 -1.63 11.82 -8.88
N ARG A 177 -0.60 12.18 -8.10
CA ARG A 177 0.37 11.22 -7.59
C ARG A 177 -0.31 10.15 -6.73
N ARG A 178 -1.17 10.56 -5.79
CA ARG A 178 -1.96 9.67 -4.94
C ARG A 178 -2.87 8.76 -5.75
N LEU A 179 -3.57 9.31 -6.74
CA LEU A 179 -4.41 8.55 -7.65
C LEU A 179 -3.63 7.42 -8.35
N TYR A 180 -2.40 7.69 -8.79
CA TYR A 180 -1.54 6.68 -9.41
C TYR A 180 -0.86 5.71 -8.44
N GLU A 181 -0.66 6.11 -7.18
CA GLU A 181 -0.12 5.27 -6.11
C GLU A 181 -1.17 4.29 -5.59
N ASP A 182 -2.38 4.79 -5.34
CA ASP A 182 -3.50 4.02 -4.81
C ASP A 182 -4.22 3.23 -5.91
N HIS A 183 -4.24 3.72 -7.15
CA HIS A 183 -4.84 3.02 -8.30
C HIS A 183 -3.87 2.90 -9.49
N PRO A 184 -2.82 2.05 -9.40
CA PRO A 184 -1.80 1.90 -10.45
C PRO A 184 -2.34 1.48 -11.83
N ALA A 185 -3.54 0.88 -11.86
CA ALA A 185 -4.23 0.47 -13.07
C ALA A 185 -4.62 1.63 -13.99
N LEU A 186 -4.72 2.86 -13.48
CA LEU A 186 -4.88 4.06 -14.30
C LEU A 186 -3.65 4.37 -15.18
N ARG A 187 -2.50 3.73 -14.91
CA ARG A 187 -1.31 3.82 -15.78
C ARG A 187 -1.44 2.96 -17.05
N ASN A 188 -2.52 2.19 -17.19
CA ASN A 188 -2.75 1.36 -18.36
C ASN A 188 -3.17 2.21 -19.57
N THR A 189 -2.17 2.74 -20.26
CA THR A 189 -2.33 3.60 -21.45
C THR A 189 -3.11 2.96 -22.60
N GLU A 190 -3.26 1.65 -22.58
CA GLU A 190 -4.02 0.93 -23.60
C GLU A 190 -5.52 0.93 -23.34
N LEU A 191 -5.93 0.98 -22.07
CA LEU A 191 -7.33 0.98 -21.65
C LEU A 191 -7.85 2.40 -21.47
N TYR A 192 -7.02 3.29 -20.90
CA TYR A 192 -7.45 4.61 -20.47
C TYR A 192 -6.75 5.76 -21.20
N GLY A 193 -5.84 5.47 -22.13
CA GLY A 193 -5.03 6.48 -22.79
C GLY A 193 -3.87 7.01 -21.93
N SER A 194 -3.03 7.83 -22.55
CA SER A 194 -1.92 8.48 -21.83
C SER A 194 -2.45 9.57 -20.89
N TYR A 195 -1.79 9.75 -19.74
CA TYR A 195 -2.12 10.79 -18.74
C TYR A 195 -3.56 10.74 -18.19
N ALA A 196 -4.19 9.55 -18.17
CA ALA A 196 -5.57 9.41 -17.71
C ALA A 196 -5.80 9.99 -16.30
N GLY A 197 -4.87 9.76 -15.36
CA GLY A 197 -4.98 10.28 -14.00
C GLY A 197 -4.80 11.79 -13.92
N ASP A 198 -3.88 12.36 -14.70
CA ASP A 198 -3.71 13.82 -14.82
C ASP A 198 -4.99 14.45 -15.40
N LEU A 199 -5.50 13.90 -16.49
CA LEU A 199 -6.71 14.38 -17.17
C LEU A 199 -7.98 14.22 -16.32
N LEU A 200 -8.10 13.17 -15.51
CA LEU A 200 -9.21 13.03 -14.56
C LEU A 200 -9.25 14.19 -13.55
N VAL A 201 -8.08 14.63 -13.06
CA VAL A 201 -7.96 15.78 -12.13
C VAL A 201 -8.16 17.10 -12.87
N GLU A 202 -7.48 17.30 -14.00
CA GLU A 202 -7.53 18.55 -14.79
C GLU A 202 -8.93 18.83 -15.34
N GLN A 203 -9.60 17.80 -15.88
CA GLN A 203 -10.97 17.90 -16.41
C GLN A 203 -12.04 17.79 -15.32
N ARG A 204 -11.66 17.71 -14.04
CA ARG A 204 -12.58 17.66 -12.88
C ARG A 204 -13.59 16.53 -12.99
N ARG A 205 -13.19 15.39 -13.58
CA ARG A 205 -13.96 14.13 -13.57
C ARG A 205 -13.88 13.44 -12.20
N ILE A 206 -13.01 13.92 -11.32
CA ILE A 206 -12.94 13.55 -9.92
C ILE A 206 -12.85 14.82 -9.06
N PHE A 207 -13.35 14.75 -7.83
CA PHE A 207 -13.27 15.87 -6.89
C PHE A 207 -12.73 15.41 -5.53
N PRO A 208 -12.03 16.29 -4.79
CA PRO A 208 -11.36 15.93 -3.56
C PRO A 208 -12.30 15.89 -2.36
N VAL A 209 -12.20 14.82 -1.57
CA VAL A 209 -12.72 14.73 -0.20
C VAL A 209 -11.50 14.70 0.73
N LEU A 210 -11.17 15.85 1.30
CA LEU A 210 -9.93 16.09 2.04
C LEU A 210 -10.14 15.85 3.55
N ASP A 211 -9.51 14.81 4.09
CA ASP A 211 -9.63 14.46 5.50
C ASP A 211 -8.39 14.91 6.30
N GLY A 212 -8.59 15.85 7.22
CA GLY A 212 -7.66 16.18 8.29
C GLY A 212 -6.75 17.38 8.00
N LEU A 213 -7.30 18.57 7.78
CA LEU A 213 -6.50 19.80 7.67
C LEU A 213 -5.72 20.10 8.96
N ASP A 214 -6.26 19.68 10.11
CA ASP A 214 -5.63 19.72 11.43
C ASP A 214 -4.31 18.94 11.50
N GLN A 215 -4.08 18.04 10.56
CA GLN A 215 -2.87 17.20 10.52
C GLN A 215 -1.70 17.89 9.81
N ILE A 216 -1.94 19.05 9.18
CA ILE A 216 -0.89 19.91 8.63
C ILE A 216 -0.36 20.79 9.77
N PRO A 217 0.97 20.95 9.92
CA PRO A 217 1.55 21.83 10.94
C PRO A 217 0.91 23.23 10.92
N ALA A 218 0.60 23.76 12.11
CA ALA A 218 -0.16 25.01 12.28
C ALA A 218 0.39 26.17 11.44
N GLU A 219 1.71 26.33 11.41
CA GLU A 219 2.46 27.34 10.65
C GLU A 219 2.15 27.34 9.14
N ARG A 220 1.71 26.21 8.60
CA ARG A 220 1.50 25.98 7.16
C ARG A 220 0.03 25.82 6.79
N ARG A 221 -0.87 25.74 7.78
CA ARG A 221 -2.28 25.39 7.59
C ARG A 221 -3.04 26.44 6.76
N ALA A 222 -2.77 27.72 7.00
CA ALA A 222 -3.36 28.82 6.24
C ALA A 222 -2.92 28.80 4.75
N ASP A 223 -1.61 28.70 4.47
CA ASP A 223 -1.11 28.58 3.07
C ASP A 223 -1.65 27.31 2.39
N ALA A 224 -1.77 26.21 3.12
CA ALA A 224 -2.37 24.98 2.63
C ALA A 224 -3.84 25.22 2.18
N LEU A 225 -4.63 25.89 3.00
CA LEU A 225 -6.03 26.20 2.70
C LEU A 225 -6.16 27.16 1.52
N ASP A 226 -5.29 28.18 1.43
CA ASP A 226 -5.22 29.08 0.28
C ASP A 226 -4.88 28.37 -1.03
N ARG A 227 -3.97 27.39 -0.99
CA ARG A 227 -3.64 26.57 -2.16
C ARG A 227 -4.80 25.67 -2.57
N ILE A 228 -5.53 25.10 -1.61
CA ILE A 228 -6.75 24.32 -1.87
C ILE A 228 -7.80 25.21 -2.55
N ASN A 229 -8.05 26.40 -2.01
CA ASN A 229 -9.01 27.37 -2.56
C ASN A 229 -8.65 27.79 -3.99
N ARG A 230 -7.36 28.05 -4.26
CA ARG A 230 -6.85 28.36 -5.62
C ARG A 230 -6.98 27.17 -6.58
N ALA A 231 -6.75 25.95 -6.09
CA ALA A 231 -6.80 24.76 -6.91
C ALA A 231 -8.24 24.34 -7.27
N PHE A 232 -9.18 24.55 -6.35
CA PHE A 232 -10.59 24.18 -6.46
C PHE A 232 -11.49 25.40 -6.20
N PRO A 233 -11.71 26.25 -7.22
CA PRO A 233 -12.54 27.46 -7.11
C PRO A 233 -13.97 27.16 -6.64
N GLY A 234 -14.67 28.15 -6.09
CA GLY A 234 -15.99 28.02 -5.44
C GLY A 234 -17.15 27.41 -6.25
N SER A 235 -16.94 27.07 -7.53
CA SER A 235 -17.88 26.32 -8.37
C SER A 235 -17.62 24.81 -8.38
N HIS A 236 -16.54 24.34 -7.77
CA HIS A 236 -16.13 22.93 -7.76
C HIS A 236 -16.54 22.23 -6.48
N PRO A 237 -17.00 20.97 -6.56
CA PRO A 237 -17.26 20.18 -5.37
C PRO A 237 -15.99 20.02 -4.52
N LEU A 238 -16.13 20.15 -3.21
CA LEU A 238 -15.04 20.04 -2.25
C LEU A 238 -15.60 19.61 -0.90
N VAL A 239 -15.02 18.58 -0.29
CA VAL A 239 -15.25 18.27 1.12
C VAL A 239 -13.94 18.44 1.87
N LEU A 240 -14.00 19.07 3.03
CA LEU A 240 -12.84 19.29 3.90
C LEU A 240 -13.20 18.95 5.34
N THR A 241 -12.31 18.30 6.08
CA THR A 241 -12.45 18.12 7.54
C THR A 241 -11.34 18.84 8.29
N CYS A 242 -11.68 19.46 9.42
CA CYS A 242 -10.72 20.10 10.31
C CYS A 242 -11.26 20.08 11.76
N ARG A 243 -10.40 20.28 12.75
CA ARG A 243 -10.86 20.61 14.11
C ARG A 243 -11.37 22.05 14.16
N THR A 244 -12.35 22.32 15.02
CA THR A 244 -13.02 23.62 15.10
C THR A 244 -12.03 24.75 15.40
N ASP A 245 -11.28 24.64 16.50
CA ASP A 245 -10.29 25.65 16.90
C ASP A 245 -9.18 25.83 15.86
N GLU A 246 -8.62 24.73 15.37
CA GLU A 246 -7.53 24.76 14.40
C GLU A 246 -7.96 25.33 13.03
N PHE A 247 -9.25 25.25 12.68
CA PHE A 247 -9.81 25.89 11.50
C PHE A 247 -9.98 27.39 11.71
N ALA A 248 -10.48 27.81 12.88
CA ALA A 248 -10.62 29.21 13.24
C ALA A 248 -9.27 29.95 13.22
N GLU A 249 -8.19 29.29 13.67
CA GLU A 249 -6.81 29.81 13.62
C GLU A 249 -6.32 30.15 12.21
N THR A 250 -6.86 29.50 11.16
CA THR A 250 -6.40 29.77 9.78
C THR A 250 -6.82 31.15 9.27
N ALA A 251 -7.85 31.75 9.87
CA ALA A 251 -8.48 33.01 9.45
C ALA A 251 -8.81 33.09 7.94
N THR A 252 -8.94 31.93 7.27
CA THR A 252 -9.12 31.81 5.83
C THR A 252 -10.44 31.12 5.55
N GLU A 253 -11.34 31.78 4.82
CA GLU A 253 -12.63 31.19 4.47
C GLU A 253 -12.51 30.21 3.30
N VAL A 254 -13.42 29.24 3.24
CA VAL A 254 -13.60 28.38 2.06
C VAL A 254 -14.78 28.93 1.25
N PRO A 255 -14.53 29.51 0.05
CA PRO A 255 -15.58 30.16 -0.72
C PRO A 255 -16.73 29.20 -1.06
N ASN A 256 -17.96 29.70 -0.91
CA ASN A 256 -19.23 28.98 -1.16
C ASN A 256 -19.42 27.69 -0.36
N ALA A 257 -18.59 27.41 0.66
CA ALA A 257 -18.75 26.21 1.46
C ALA A 257 -19.81 26.38 2.55
N GLN A 258 -20.60 25.33 2.75
CA GLN A 258 -21.39 25.16 3.96
C GLN A 258 -20.48 24.62 5.07
N VAL A 259 -20.35 25.38 6.15
CA VAL A 259 -19.64 24.91 7.35
C VAL A 259 -20.64 24.14 8.20
N VAL A 260 -20.28 22.90 8.50
CA VAL A 260 -21.05 21.93 9.26
C VAL A 260 -20.24 21.50 10.48
N GLU A 261 -20.80 21.63 11.67
CA GLU A 261 -20.16 21.28 12.92
C GLU A 261 -20.80 20.04 13.53
N LEU A 262 -19.99 19.00 13.70
CA LEU A 262 -20.42 17.77 14.38
C LEU A 262 -20.61 18.06 15.87
N GLN A 263 -21.80 17.74 16.36
CA GLN A 263 -22.18 17.97 17.75
C GLN A 263 -21.73 16.81 18.63
N PRO A 264 -21.56 17.06 19.95
CA PRO A 264 -21.39 15.99 20.92
C PRO A 264 -22.57 15.01 20.89
N VAL A 265 -22.28 13.75 21.23
CA VAL A 265 -23.26 12.66 21.26
C VAL A 265 -24.12 12.81 22.51
N ASP A 266 -25.43 12.71 22.36
CA ASP A 266 -26.35 12.80 23.50
C ASP A 266 -26.52 11.47 24.24
N LEU A 267 -27.09 11.52 25.44
CA LEU A 267 -27.28 10.34 26.28
C LEU A 267 -28.16 9.27 25.60
N GLU A 268 -29.16 9.67 24.81
CA GLU A 268 -30.07 8.75 24.15
C GLU A 268 -29.33 7.98 23.05
N GLU A 269 -28.50 8.65 22.26
CA GLU A 269 -27.61 8.07 21.27
C GLU A 269 -26.56 7.14 21.92
N VAL A 270 -25.92 7.58 23.01
CA VAL A 270 -24.96 6.76 23.77
C VAL A 270 -25.63 5.46 24.24
N ALA A 271 -26.78 5.57 24.89
CA ALA A 271 -27.50 4.42 25.42
C ALA A 271 -28.04 3.51 24.31
N GLY A 272 -28.56 4.09 23.23
CA GLY A 272 -29.03 3.37 22.05
C GLY A 272 -27.92 2.56 21.41
N TYR A 273 -26.76 3.18 21.17
CA TYR A 273 -25.60 2.52 20.60
C TYR A 273 -25.07 1.41 21.49
N LEU A 274 -24.81 1.68 22.77
CA LEU A 274 -24.24 0.70 23.71
C LEU A 274 -25.16 -0.49 23.93
N ARG A 275 -26.49 -0.29 23.91
CA ARG A 275 -27.47 -1.39 23.90
C ARG A 275 -27.44 -2.17 22.60
N SER A 276 -27.29 -1.51 21.44
CA SER A 276 -27.29 -2.20 20.15
C SER A 276 -26.07 -3.11 19.93
N VAL A 277 -24.91 -2.73 20.46
CA VAL A 277 -23.67 -3.52 20.33
C VAL A 277 -23.52 -4.58 21.43
N SER A 278 -24.42 -4.58 22.42
CA SER A 278 -24.39 -5.46 23.58
C SER A 278 -25.44 -6.57 23.48
N ASN A 279 -25.11 -7.76 24.00
CA ASN A 279 -26.14 -8.76 24.29
C ASN A 279 -27.01 -8.30 25.49
N PRO A 280 -28.22 -8.88 25.71
CA PRO A 280 -29.12 -8.42 26.76
C PRO A 280 -28.51 -8.39 28.17
N VAL A 281 -27.63 -9.35 28.49
CA VAL A 281 -26.95 -9.41 29.80
C VAL A 281 -25.96 -8.25 29.95
N THR A 282 -25.21 -7.93 28.90
CA THR A 282 -24.22 -6.86 28.89
C THR A 282 -24.91 -5.49 28.88
N ALA A 283 -26.00 -5.35 28.13
CA ALA A 283 -26.83 -4.16 28.15
C ALA A 283 -27.37 -3.85 29.55
N ALA A 284 -27.76 -4.87 30.33
CA ALA A 284 -28.19 -4.69 31.72
C ALA A 284 -27.07 -4.17 32.65
N ARG A 285 -25.80 -4.52 32.38
CA ARG A 285 -24.64 -4.02 33.16
C ARG A 285 -24.35 -2.54 32.91
N TRP A 286 -24.81 -1.99 31.79
CA TRP A 286 -24.69 -0.56 31.49
C TRP A 286 -25.73 0.30 32.22
N GLU A 287 -26.82 -0.28 32.71
CA GLU A 287 -27.93 0.47 33.30
C GLU A 287 -27.52 1.38 34.49
N PRO A 288 -26.64 0.95 35.43
CA PRO A 288 -26.14 1.85 36.48
C PRO A 288 -25.38 3.07 35.93
N VAL A 289 -24.67 2.90 34.81
CA VAL A 289 -23.95 3.99 34.14
C VAL A 289 -24.93 4.95 33.47
N PHE A 290 -25.98 4.44 32.80
CA PHE A 290 -27.01 5.28 32.20
C PHE A 290 -27.80 6.08 33.23
N LEU A 291 -28.11 5.49 34.39
CA LEU A 291 -28.72 6.20 35.51
C LEU A 291 -27.82 7.34 35.99
N HIS A 292 -26.52 7.07 36.18
CA HIS A 292 -25.57 8.10 36.60
C HIS A 292 -25.42 9.24 35.57
N LEU A 293 -25.35 8.92 34.28
CA LEU A 293 -25.28 9.93 33.21
C LEU A 293 -26.54 10.81 33.15
N ARG A 294 -27.70 10.26 33.54
CA ARG A 294 -28.95 11.01 33.64
C ARG A 294 -28.97 11.95 34.85
N ASP A 295 -28.40 11.50 35.97
CA ASP A 295 -28.34 12.28 37.21
C ASP A 295 -27.25 13.38 37.16
N GLU A 296 -26.12 13.11 36.49
CA GLU A 296 -24.98 14.03 36.32
C GLU A 296 -24.67 14.24 34.82
N PRO A 297 -25.52 14.96 34.06
CA PRO A 297 -25.37 15.12 32.60
C PRO A 297 -24.14 15.96 32.19
N ASP A 298 -23.66 16.83 33.08
CA ASP A 298 -22.43 17.63 32.89
C ASP A 298 -21.23 17.03 33.65
N GLY A 299 -21.35 15.79 34.12
CA GLY A 299 -20.31 15.10 34.88
C GLY A 299 -19.14 14.64 34.01
N ARG A 300 -18.01 14.32 34.65
CA ARG A 300 -16.77 13.81 34.00
C ARG A 300 -17.00 12.63 33.04
N LEU A 301 -17.96 11.75 33.37
CA LEU A 301 -18.26 10.56 32.58
C LEU A 301 -19.11 10.91 31.36
N ALA A 302 -20.04 11.86 31.49
CA ALA A 302 -20.82 12.36 30.36
C ALA A 302 -19.91 13.12 29.38
N ASP A 303 -19.01 13.96 29.90
CA ASP A 303 -18.00 14.65 29.08
C ASP A 303 -17.07 13.63 28.38
N ALA A 304 -16.63 12.57 29.06
CA ALA A 304 -15.82 11.53 28.43
C ALA A 304 -16.58 10.76 27.33
N LEU A 305 -17.85 10.41 27.56
CA LEU A 305 -18.71 9.69 26.62
C LEU A 305 -19.44 10.62 25.63
N SER A 306 -19.06 11.90 25.57
CA SER A 306 -19.62 12.87 24.63
C SER A 306 -19.08 12.71 23.20
N THR A 307 -18.01 11.94 23.02
CA THR A 307 -17.38 11.71 21.71
C THR A 307 -17.74 10.34 21.14
N PRO A 308 -18.03 10.23 19.83
CA PRO A 308 -18.26 8.95 19.16
C PRO A 308 -17.14 7.94 19.37
N LEU A 309 -15.89 8.43 19.45
CA LEU A 309 -14.73 7.62 19.74
C LEU A 309 -14.82 6.94 21.11
N ALA A 310 -15.08 7.70 22.17
CA ALA A 310 -15.14 7.17 23.52
C ALA A 310 -16.31 6.18 23.70
N VAL A 311 -17.47 6.50 23.11
CA VAL A 311 -18.65 5.62 23.11
C VAL A 311 -18.35 4.30 22.38
N TRP A 312 -17.70 4.37 21.23
CA TRP A 312 -17.24 3.18 20.50
C TRP A 312 -16.25 2.36 21.32
N LEU A 313 -15.23 3.00 21.91
CA LEU A 313 -14.23 2.32 22.75
C LEU A 313 -14.91 1.62 23.94
N ALA A 314 -15.82 2.30 24.62
CA ALA A 314 -16.61 1.76 25.72
C ALA A 314 -17.40 0.52 25.30
N GLY A 315 -18.10 0.57 24.17
CA GLY A 315 -18.86 -0.57 23.64
C GLY A 315 -17.98 -1.77 23.30
N VAL A 316 -16.80 -1.54 22.72
CA VAL A 316 -15.86 -2.61 22.37
C VAL A 316 -15.20 -3.22 23.62
N VAL A 317 -14.71 -2.39 24.52
CA VAL A 317 -13.93 -2.82 25.69
C VAL A 317 -14.80 -3.52 26.74
N TYR A 318 -16.00 -3.01 26.99
CA TYR A 318 -16.90 -3.57 27.99
C TYR A 318 -17.90 -4.59 27.43
N GLY A 319 -17.70 -5.09 26.20
CA GLY A 319 -18.55 -6.13 25.62
C GLY A 319 -18.70 -7.41 26.47
N TYR A 320 -17.76 -7.65 27.39
CA TYR A 320 -17.82 -8.72 28.40
C TYR A 320 -17.46 -8.25 29.82
N GLY A 321 -17.13 -6.97 29.99
CA GLY A 321 -16.62 -6.38 31.22
C GLY A 321 -17.71 -5.86 32.16
N GLU A 322 -17.30 -5.11 33.17
CA GLU A 322 -18.17 -4.45 34.15
C GLU A 322 -18.04 -2.93 34.01
N PRO A 323 -18.95 -2.25 33.28
CA PRO A 323 -18.86 -0.82 32.99
C PRO A 323 -18.96 0.08 34.23
N SER A 324 -19.56 -0.42 35.31
CA SER A 324 -19.73 0.34 36.56
C SER A 324 -18.42 0.77 37.20
N GLU A 325 -17.27 0.19 36.82
CA GLU A 325 -15.96 0.68 37.28
C GLU A 325 -15.68 2.14 36.86
N LEU A 326 -16.27 2.61 35.75
CA LEU A 326 -16.11 4.00 35.27
C LEU A 326 -16.65 5.04 36.27
N LEU A 327 -17.55 4.61 37.16
CA LEU A 327 -18.14 5.43 38.23
C LEU A 327 -17.16 5.70 39.37
N ASP A 328 -16.05 4.95 39.47
CA ASP A 328 -15.03 5.14 40.51
C ASP A 328 -14.28 6.47 40.31
N ARG A 329 -14.59 7.45 41.17
CA ARG A 329 -13.97 8.78 41.16
C ARG A 329 -12.50 8.77 41.61
N GLY A 330 -12.10 7.81 42.43
CA GLY A 330 -10.71 7.70 42.90
C GLY A 330 -9.79 7.17 41.81
N ARG A 331 -10.30 6.25 40.98
CA ARG A 331 -9.55 5.68 39.84
C ARG A 331 -9.60 6.57 38.59
N PHE A 332 -10.72 7.26 38.37
CA PHE A 332 -10.96 8.08 37.18
C PHE A 332 -11.36 9.51 37.55
N PRO A 333 -10.41 10.38 37.94
CA PRO A 333 -10.72 11.72 38.44
C PRO A 333 -11.28 12.66 37.37
N ASP A 334 -10.89 12.49 36.10
CA ASP A 334 -11.25 13.38 35.00
C ASP A 334 -11.58 12.61 33.71
N ARG A 335 -12.06 13.35 32.69
CA ARG A 335 -12.35 12.82 31.35
C ARG A 335 -11.13 12.13 30.73
N VAL A 336 -9.96 12.74 30.85
CA VAL A 336 -8.72 12.26 30.23
C VAL A 336 -8.32 10.89 30.81
N ALA A 337 -8.50 10.65 32.11
CA ALA A 337 -8.26 9.38 32.76
C ALA A 337 -9.19 8.27 32.23
N ILE A 338 -10.46 8.60 31.99
CA ILE A 338 -11.43 7.66 31.40
C ILE A 338 -11.02 7.31 29.97
N GLU A 339 -10.80 8.32 29.11
CA GLU A 339 -10.41 8.11 27.71
C GLU A 339 -9.11 7.29 27.58
N ASN A 340 -8.14 7.59 28.44
CA ASN A 340 -6.87 6.88 28.52
C ASN A 340 -7.04 5.41 28.93
N HIS A 341 -7.88 5.16 29.93
CA HIS A 341 -8.21 3.80 30.37
C HIS A 341 -8.89 3.00 29.27
N LEU A 342 -9.86 3.60 28.57
CA LEU A 342 -10.54 3.00 27.43
C LEU A 342 -9.55 2.65 26.29
N ALA A 343 -8.62 3.55 25.98
CA ALA A 343 -7.59 3.34 24.96
C ALA A 343 -6.61 2.19 25.35
N ASP A 344 -6.19 2.15 26.61
CA ASP A 344 -5.31 1.07 27.12
C ASP A 344 -6.02 -0.29 27.11
N LEU A 345 -7.29 -0.31 27.51
CA LEU A 345 -8.10 -1.51 27.48
C LEU A 345 -8.37 -2.00 26.05
N LEU A 346 -8.49 -1.10 25.06
CA LEU A 346 -8.59 -1.53 23.67
C LEU A 346 -7.34 -2.32 23.26
N VAL A 347 -6.13 -1.79 23.52
CA VAL A 347 -4.89 -2.45 23.10
C VAL A 347 -4.66 -3.74 23.89
N THR A 348 -4.94 -3.76 25.18
CA THR A 348 -4.72 -4.94 26.03
C THR A 348 -5.81 -6.00 25.85
N GLY A 349 -7.05 -5.58 25.58
CA GLY A 349 -8.22 -6.44 25.41
C GLY A 349 -8.38 -7.00 24.00
N ALA A 350 -7.94 -6.28 22.96
CA ALA A 350 -8.08 -6.73 21.57
C ALA A 350 -7.26 -7.98 21.23
N PHE A 351 -6.20 -8.28 21.99
CA PHE A 351 -5.31 -9.42 21.72
C PHE A 351 -5.39 -10.48 22.84
N GLY A 352 -4.91 -11.69 22.55
CA GLY A 352 -4.81 -12.80 23.51
C GLY A 352 -6.10 -13.58 23.79
N ASP A 353 -7.27 -13.05 23.44
CA ASP A 353 -8.55 -13.74 23.61
C ASP A 353 -8.97 -14.49 22.33
N ARG A 354 -9.30 -15.79 22.46
CA ARG A 354 -9.75 -16.64 21.34
C ARG A 354 -11.13 -16.25 20.82
N GLY A 355 -12.04 -15.86 21.71
CA GLY A 355 -13.40 -15.45 21.35
C GLY A 355 -13.39 -14.16 20.54
N VAL A 356 -12.64 -13.16 21.02
CA VAL A 356 -12.47 -11.87 20.32
C VAL A 356 -11.81 -12.07 18.95
N ALA A 357 -10.74 -12.87 18.89
CA ALA A 357 -10.08 -13.19 17.62
C ALA A 357 -11.01 -13.90 16.63
N HIS A 358 -11.85 -14.83 17.10
CA HIS A 358 -12.80 -15.55 16.25
C HIS A 358 -13.91 -14.65 15.71
N GLN A 359 -14.50 -13.81 16.57
CA GLN A 359 -15.54 -12.84 16.19
C GLN A 359 -15.03 -11.84 15.15
N ALA A 360 -13.83 -11.30 15.35
CA ALA A 360 -13.17 -10.41 14.41
C ALA A 360 -12.66 -11.13 13.14
N ARG A 361 -12.81 -12.46 13.03
CA ARG A 361 -12.27 -13.28 11.93
C ARG A 361 -10.75 -13.08 11.75
N ALA A 362 -10.05 -12.85 12.85
CA ALA A 362 -8.60 -12.79 12.89
C ALA A 362 -8.03 -14.18 12.55
N SER A 363 -6.90 -14.19 11.86
CA SER A 363 -6.28 -15.43 11.39
C SER A 363 -5.62 -16.23 12.51
N GLN A 364 -5.13 -15.54 13.55
CA GLN A 364 -4.47 -16.15 14.69
C GLN A 364 -4.65 -15.34 15.97
N VAL A 365 -4.33 -15.96 17.09
CA VAL A 365 -4.39 -15.34 18.42
C VAL A 365 -3.01 -14.86 18.81
N TRP A 366 -2.86 -13.55 18.88
CA TRP A 366 -1.59 -12.91 19.23
C TRP A 366 -1.46 -12.71 20.74
N PRO A 367 -0.30 -13.01 21.36
CA PRO A 367 -0.09 -12.75 22.80
C PRO A 367 -0.13 -11.25 23.13
N ARG A 368 -0.87 -10.87 24.18
CA ARG A 368 -1.09 -9.47 24.61
C ARG A 368 0.20 -8.67 24.75
N ASP A 369 1.14 -9.17 25.56
CA ASP A 369 2.41 -8.47 25.85
C ASP A 369 3.30 -8.28 24.62
N LYS A 370 3.18 -9.16 23.62
CA LYS A 370 3.93 -9.03 22.36
C LYS A 370 3.25 -8.03 21.44
N ALA A 371 1.92 -8.12 21.28
CA ALA A 371 1.14 -7.22 20.45
C ALA A 371 1.28 -5.77 20.92
N ALA A 372 1.17 -5.51 22.23
CA ALA A 372 1.36 -4.18 22.80
C ALA A 372 2.75 -3.62 22.48
N ARG A 373 3.83 -4.38 22.71
CA ARG A 373 5.20 -3.95 22.39
C ARG A 373 5.40 -3.64 20.90
N TRP A 374 4.83 -4.44 20.01
CA TRP A 374 4.93 -4.21 18.57
C TRP A 374 4.17 -2.95 18.14
N LEU A 375 2.96 -2.73 18.68
CA LEU A 375 2.18 -1.53 18.41
C LEU A 375 2.85 -0.27 18.96
N THR A 376 3.40 -0.32 20.19
CA THR A 376 4.23 0.74 20.77
C THR A 376 5.41 1.08 19.88
N PHE A 377 6.14 0.07 19.37
CA PHE A 377 7.25 0.30 18.46
C PHE A 377 6.79 1.00 17.16
N LEU A 378 5.69 0.54 16.56
CA LEU A 378 5.14 1.14 15.35
C LEU A 378 4.67 2.59 15.59
N ALA A 379 3.92 2.83 16.66
CA ALA A 379 3.45 4.16 17.05
C ALA A 379 4.62 5.13 17.28
N THR A 380 5.62 4.70 18.03
CA THR A 380 6.83 5.50 18.30
C THR A 380 7.59 5.83 17.02
N GLU A 381 7.74 4.86 16.12
CA GLU A 381 8.47 5.07 14.85
C GLU A 381 7.71 5.99 13.89
N MET A 382 6.38 5.86 13.84
CA MET A 382 5.51 6.75 13.08
C MET A 382 5.56 8.18 13.63
N HIS A 383 5.48 8.33 14.95
CA HIS A 383 5.57 9.60 15.65
C HIS A 383 6.92 10.29 15.41
N ARG A 384 8.05 9.58 15.58
CA ARG A 384 9.41 10.12 15.34
C ARG A 384 9.63 10.67 13.92
N ARG A 385 8.87 10.17 12.95
CA ARG A 385 8.96 10.60 11.55
C ARG A 385 7.95 11.68 11.18
N GLY A 386 7.03 12.02 12.09
CA GLY A 386 5.90 12.88 11.80
C GLY A 386 4.96 12.29 10.74
N VAL A 387 4.84 10.96 10.64
CA VAL A 387 3.92 10.31 9.69
C VAL A 387 2.77 9.64 10.43
N ARG A 388 1.56 9.77 9.89
CA ARG A 388 0.36 9.07 10.40
C ARG A 388 -0.01 7.83 9.59
N GLU A 389 0.61 7.64 8.43
CA GLU A 389 0.46 6.45 7.60
C GLU A 389 1.75 5.62 7.58
N LEU A 390 1.62 4.34 7.84
CA LEU A 390 2.68 3.35 7.67
C LEU A 390 2.48 2.63 6.35
N GLY A 391 3.12 3.13 5.29
CA GLY A 391 3.32 2.34 4.08
C GLY A 391 4.24 1.15 4.40
N TRP A 392 3.85 -0.08 4.04
CA TRP A 392 4.66 -1.26 4.36
C TRP A 392 6.10 -1.16 3.82
N TRP A 393 6.28 -0.53 2.65
CA TRP A 393 7.59 -0.26 2.05
C TRP A 393 8.44 0.77 2.83
N GLU A 394 7.85 1.57 3.72
CA GLU A 394 8.53 2.58 4.53
C GLU A 394 9.17 2.00 5.78
N LEU A 395 8.84 0.76 6.14
CA LEU A 395 9.49 0.04 7.23
C LEU A 395 11.01 -0.07 7.01
N ARG A 396 11.45 -0.08 5.73
CA ARG A 396 12.88 -0.05 5.41
C ARG A 396 13.58 1.21 5.94
N ARG A 397 12.88 2.33 6.09
CA ARG A 397 13.47 3.57 6.64
C ARG A 397 13.72 3.46 8.15
N SER A 398 13.20 2.42 8.83
CA SER A 398 13.37 2.20 10.28
C SER A 398 14.71 1.52 10.59
N VAL A 399 15.39 1.07 9.55
CA VAL A 399 16.70 0.45 9.61
C VAL A 399 17.63 1.38 8.85
N ALA A 400 18.82 1.66 9.40
CA ALA A 400 19.76 2.55 8.72
C ALA A 400 20.06 2.02 7.31
N ASN A 401 19.99 2.91 6.31
CA ASN A 401 20.17 2.54 4.90
C ASN A 401 21.46 1.75 4.67
N THR A 402 22.54 2.07 5.40
CA THR A 402 23.82 1.36 5.34
C THR A 402 23.70 -0.10 5.76
N TRP A 403 22.98 -0.39 6.86
CA TRP A 403 22.80 -1.77 7.34
C TRP A 403 21.89 -2.59 6.43
N LEU A 404 20.83 -1.97 5.92
CA LEU A 404 19.98 -2.61 4.92
C LEU A 404 20.77 -2.93 3.66
N ALA A 405 21.48 -1.95 3.11
CA ALA A 405 22.29 -2.09 1.93
C ALA A 405 23.38 -3.14 2.13
N LEU A 406 24.07 -3.16 3.28
CA LEU A 406 25.07 -4.18 3.63
C LEU A 406 24.46 -5.57 3.76
N LEU A 407 23.33 -5.74 4.46
CA LEU A 407 22.67 -7.04 4.61
C LEU A 407 22.10 -7.56 3.29
N GLY A 408 21.49 -6.68 2.49
CA GLY A 408 21.00 -6.99 1.15
C GLY A 408 22.16 -7.35 0.20
N ALA A 409 23.24 -6.59 0.23
CA ALA A 409 24.44 -6.85 -0.56
C ALA A 409 25.15 -8.13 -0.14
N LEU A 410 25.24 -8.41 1.17
CA LEU A 410 25.83 -9.63 1.70
C LEU A 410 25.01 -10.86 1.32
N THR A 411 23.68 -10.80 1.47
CA THR A 411 22.80 -11.92 1.11
C THR A 411 22.81 -12.18 -0.40
N LEU A 412 22.72 -11.15 -1.23
CA LEU A 412 22.83 -11.27 -2.69
C LEU A 412 24.23 -11.73 -3.12
N GLY A 413 25.28 -11.24 -2.46
CA GLY A 413 26.66 -11.63 -2.70
C GLY A 413 26.95 -13.07 -2.30
N LEU A 414 26.39 -13.56 -1.19
CA LEU A 414 26.48 -14.96 -0.79
C LEU A 414 25.73 -15.87 -1.76
N ILE A 415 24.51 -15.48 -2.17
CA ILE A 415 23.69 -16.22 -3.15
C ILE A 415 24.42 -16.30 -4.51
N GLY A 416 24.89 -15.17 -5.04
CA GLY A 416 25.59 -15.12 -6.31
C GLY A 416 26.96 -15.78 -6.26
N GLY A 417 27.72 -15.54 -5.20
CA GLY A 417 29.06 -16.09 -5.01
C GLY A 417 29.05 -17.59 -4.79
N PHE A 418 28.06 -18.12 -4.06
CA PHE A 418 27.86 -19.55 -3.88
C PHE A 418 27.48 -20.24 -5.18
N GLY A 419 26.60 -19.65 -6.00
CA GLY A 419 26.28 -20.18 -7.32
C GLY A 419 27.51 -20.29 -8.23
N VAL A 420 28.33 -19.24 -8.30
CA VAL A 420 29.56 -19.22 -9.11
C VAL A 420 30.64 -20.15 -8.54
N ALA A 421 30.82 -20.19 -7.22
CA ALA A 421 31.77 -21.10 -6.57
C ALA A 421 31.41 -22.56 -6.87
N TRP A 422 30.14 -22.92 -6.73
CA TRP A 422 29.67 -24.28 -6.99
C TRP A 422 29.82 -24.65 -8.46
N LEU A 423 29.54 -23.71 -9.38
CA LEU A 423 29.75 -23.90 -10.81
C LEU A 423 31.22 -24.17 -11.15
N MET A 424 32.14 -23.40 -10.59
CA MET A 424 33.59 -23.56 -10.83
C MET A 424 34.19 -24.78 -10.14
N ALA A 425 33.62 -25.19 -9.01
CA ALA A 425 34.04 -26.40 -8.30
C ALA A 425 33.87 -27.66 -9.15
N TYR A 426 32.88 -27.67 -10.04
CA TYR A 426 32.52 -28.83 -10.85
C TYR A 426 32.98 -28.73 -12.31
N ALA A 427 33.04 -27.52 -12.88
CA ALA A 427 33.26 -27.35 -14.32
C ALA A 427 34.70 -27.58 -14.81
N SER A 428 35.74 -27.46 -13.97
CA SER A 428 37.14 -27.88 -14.30
C SER A 428 38.25 -27.39 -13.35
N THR A 429 38.03 -26.43 -12.43
CA THR A 429 39.10 -25.89 -11.56
C THR A 429 38.67 -25.71 -10.10
N PRO A 430 38.52 -26.81 -9.33
CA PRO A 430 38.05 -26.75 -7.94
C PRO A 430 38.92 -25.89 -7.01
N LYS A 431 40.20 -25.70 -7.36
CA LYS A 431 41.11 -24.82 -6.62
C LYS A 431 40.78 -23.32 -6.74
N LEU A 432 40.13 -22.91 -7.84
CA LEU A 432 39.78 -21.51 -8.11
C LEU A 432 38.35 -21.15 -7.68
N ALA A 433 37.49 -22.16 -7.49
CA ALA A 433 36.11 -22.01 -7.06
C ALA A 433 35.86 -21.03 -5.88
N PRO A 434 36.60 -21.10 -4.76
CA PRO A 434 36.37 -20.15 -3.67
C PRO A 434 36.77 -18.71 -4.04
N ILE A 435 37.79 -18.53 -4.87
CA ILE A 435 38.29 -17.22 -5.30
C ILE A 435 37.31 -16.56 -6.28
N THR A 436 36.87 -17.31 -7.30
CA THR A 436 35.92 -16.82 -8.30
C THR A 436 34.54 -16.58 -7.70
N GLY A 437 34.11 -17.43 -6.78
CA GLY A 437 32.86 -17.25 -6.04
C GLY A 437 32.89 -16.02 -5.13
N LEU A 438 33.99 -15.81 -4.39
CA LEU A 438 34.16 -14.61 -3.58
C LEU A 438 34.19 -13.34 -4.43
N ALA A 439 34.95 -13.34 -5.54
CA ALA A 439 35.02 -12.20 -6.46
C ALA A 439 33.66 -11.86 -7.08
N ALA A 440 32.91 -12.87 -7.54
CA ALA A 440 31.55 -12.69 -8.06
C ALA A 440 30.59 -12.19 -6.99
N GLY A 441 30.66 -12.75 -5.77
CA GLY A 441 29.84 -12.32 -4.64
C GLY A 441 30.09 -10.86 -4.25
N VAL A 442 31.37 -10.44 -4.21
CA VAL A 442 31.74 -9.05 -3.96
C VAL A 442 31.26 -8.13 -5.08
N ALA A 443 31.40 -8.51 -6.34
CA ALA A 443 30.90 -7.72 -7.46
C ALA A 443 29.38 -7.50 -7.39
N VAL A 444 28.62 -8.56 -7.09
CA VAL A 444 27.16 -8.48 -6.89
C VAL A 444 26.81 -7.60 -5.69
N ALA A 445 27.54 -7.74 -4.57
CA ALA A 445 27.35 -6.91 -3.38
C ALA A 445 27.57 -5.42 -3.67
N VAL A 446 28.66 -5.07 -4.37
CA VAL A 446 28.97 -3.69 -4.78
C VAL A 446 27.90 -3.13 -5.72
N ALA A 447 27.46 -3.91 -6.70
CA ALA A 447 26.38 -3.50 -7.60
C ALA A 447 25.05 -3.27 -6.84
N ALA A 448 24.75 -4.10 -5.85
CA ALA A 448 23.58 -3.93 -4.99
C ALA A 448 23.66 -2.64 -4.14
N LEU A 449 24.83 -2.34 -3.58
CA LEU A 449 25.07 -1.10 -2.84
C LEU A 449 24.87 0.12 -3.74
N TYR A 450 25.44 0.11 -4.95
CA TYR A 450 25.29 1.19 -5.92
C TYR A 450 23.82 1.40 -6.33
N ALA A 451 23.11 0.31 -6.65
CA ALA A 451 21.69 0.36 -7.01
C ALA A 451 20.79 0.84 -5.86
N SER A 452 21.17 0.60 -4.61
CA SER A 452 20.42 1.04 -3.43
C SER A 452 20.54 2.55 -3.16
N GLY A 453 21.66 3.17 -3.58
CA GLY A 453 21.96 4.58 -3.32
C GLY A 453 21.42 5.57 -4.36
N HIS A 454 21.05 5.12 -5.55
CA HIS A 454 20.60 6.01 -6.63
C HIS A 454 19.09 5.92 -6.87
N ARG A 455 18.41 7.07 -6.76
CA ARG A 455 16.99 7.20 -7.13
C ARG A 455 16.85 6.95 -8.62
N VAL A 456 16.06 5.95 -8.99
CA VAL A 456 15.77 5.63 -10.39
C VAL A 456 15.22 6.87 -11.08
N VAL A 457 15.95 7.35 -12.09
CA VAL A 457 15.46 8.35 -13.04
C VAL A 457 14.21 7.77 -13.68
N LYS A 458 13.05 8.40 -13.47
CA LYS A 458 11.81 8.04 -14.17
C LYS A 458 12.11 8.07 -15.67
N PRO A 459 12.05 6.94 -16.40
CA PRO A 459 12.32 6.98 -17.84
C PRO A 459 11.26 7.85 -18.50
N ARG A 460 11.68 9.01 -19.03
CA ARG A 460 10.85 9.95 -19.80
C ARG A 460 10.57 9.45 -21.23
N LEU A 461 11.21 8.36 -21.64
CA LEU A 461 11.00 7.69 -22.93
C LEU A 461 9.94 6.59 -22.78
N GLY A 462 9.08 6.44 -23.79
CA GLY A 462 8.01 5.45 -23.80
C GLY A 462 8.46 4.09 -23.29
N VAL A 463 7.76 3.57 -22.28
CA VAL A 463 8.14 2.42 -21.43
C VAL A 463 8.59 1.20 -22.25
N TRP A 464 8.02 1.00 -23.44
CA TRP A 464 8.36 -0.06 -24.40
C TRP A 464 9.73 0.10 -25.08
N ARG A 465 10.17 1.34 -25.37
CA ARG A 465 11.50 1.61 -25.94
C ARG A 465 12.60 1.30 -24.94
N SER A 466 12.45 1.68 -23.67
CA SER A 466 13.39 1.26 -22.62
C SER A 466 13.37 -0.25 -22.39
N LEU A 467 12.21 -0.90 -22.57
CA LEU A 467 11.99 -2.33 -22.38
C LEU A 467 12.84 -3.17 -23.34
N VAL A 468 12.76 -2.88 -24.64
CA VAL A 468 13.47 -3.61 -25.70
C VAL A 468 14.95 -3.22 -25.75
N VAL A 469 15.27 -1.94 -25.54
CA VAL A 469 16.66 -1.47 -25.57
C VAL A 469 17.43 -1.98 -24.35
N VAL A 470 16.85 -1.92 -23.14
CA VAL A 470 17.54 -2.40 -21.93
C VAL A 470 17.65 -3.93 -21.93
N SER A 471 16.60 -4.67 -22.33
CA SER A 471 16.67 -6.13 -22.40
C SER A 471 17.62 -6.62 -23.49
N GLY A 472 17.62 -5.95 -24.66
CA GLY A 472 18.52 -6.24 -25.77
C GLY A 472 19.98 -5.96 -25.43
N VAL A 473 20.29 -4.82 -24.81
CA VAL A 473 21.67 -4.46 -24.42
C VAL A 473 22.21 -5.37 -23.31
N LEU A 474 21.41 -5.65 -22.27
CA LEU A 474 21.85 -6.58 -21.20
C LEU A 474 22.01 -8.01 -21.73
N GLY A 475 21.06 -8.48 -22.54
CA GLY A 475 21.09 -9.83 -23.11
C GLY A 475 22.25 -10.03 -24.07
N THR A 476 22.51 -9.07 -24.97
CA THR A 476 23.65 -9.13 -25.90
C THR A 476 25.00 -9.05 -25.18
N ALA A 477 25.15 -8.15 -24.21
CA ALA A 477 26.39 -8.06 -23.43
C ALA A 477 26.67 -9.36 -22.66
N ALA A 478 25.67 -9.91 -21.97
CA ALA A 478 25.83 -11.16 -21.23
C ALA A 478 26.08 -12.36 -22.16
N GLY A 479 25.37 -12.42 -23.29
CA GLY A 479 25.56 -13.47 -24.30
C GLY A 479 26.92 -13.45 -24.98
N LEU A 480 27.48 -12.27 -25.24
CA LEU A 480 28.84 -12.12 -25.80
C LEU A 480 29.91 -12.60 -24.81
N VAL A 481 29.79 -12.24 -23.53
CA VAL A 481 30.72 -12.70 -22.48
C VAL A 481 30.66 -14.21 -22.32
N PHE A 482 29.45 -14.78 -22.24
CA PHE A 482 29.29 -16.23 -22.08
C PHE A 482 29.70 -16.99 -23.35
N GLY A 483 29.44 -16.42 -24.53
CA GLY A 483 29.83 -16.98 -25.82
C GLY A 483 31.33 -17.04 -26.01
N ALA A 484 32.06 -16.04 -25.52
CA ALA A 484 33.52 -16.03 -25.54
C ALA A 484 34.15 -17.06 -24.60
N LEU A 485 33.48 -17.39 -23.49
CA LEU A 485 34.00 -18.32 -22.47
C LEU A 485 33.65 -19.79 -22.75
N TYR A 486 32.46 -20.06 -23.30
CA TYR A 486 31.88 -21.40 -23.36
C TYR A 486 31.35 -21.79 -24.75
N GLY A 487 31.56 -20.95 -25.77
CA GLY A 487 31.13 -21.20 -27.13
C GLY A 487 29.83 -20.46 -27.51
N LEU A 488 29.65 -20.22 -28.81
CA LEU A 488 28.60 -19.37 -29.37
C LEU A 488 27.18 -19.83 -28.98
N SER A 489 26.92 -21.14 -28.97
CA SER A 489 25.65 -21.74 -28.56
C SER A 489 25.29 -21.44 -27.10
N ALA A 490 26.25 -21.54 -26.18
CA ALA A 490 26.05 -21.18 -24.77
C ALA A 490 25.80 -19.67 -24.61
N GLY A 491 26.52 -18.85 -25.37
CA GLY A 491 26.33 -17.40 -25.42
C GLY A 491 24.93 -16.98 -25.87
N LEU A 492 24.42 -17.60 -26.94
CA LEU A 492 23.10 -17.32 -27.48
C LEU A 492 21.98 -17.70 -26.51
N VAL A 493 22.08 -18.87 -25.86
CA VAL A 493 21.07 -19.30 -24.88
C VAL A 493 21.01 -18.36 -23.68
N VAL A 494 22.16 -18.01 -23.10
CA VAL A 494 22.23 -17.10 -21.95
C VAL A 494 21.77 -15.69 -22.33
N GLY A 495 22.22 -15.17 -23.47
CA GLY A 495 21.87 -13.81 -23.90
C GLY A 495 20.39 -13.66 -24.25
N LEU A 496 19.82 -14.62 -24.97
CA LEU A 496 18.40 -14.65 -25.30
C LEU A 496 17.55 -14.84 -24.04
N GLY A 497 17.97 -15.73 -23.15
CA GLY A 497 17.26 -15.99 -21.91
C GLY A 497 17.22 -14.80 -20.96
N ILE A 498 18.30 -14.04 -20.85
CA ILE A 498 18.34 -12.79 -20.09
C ILE A 498 17.42 -11.73 -20.73
N ALA A 499 17.45 -11.60 -22.06
CA ALA A 499 16.55 -10.68 -22.76
C ALA A 499 15.07 -11.02 -22.52
N VAL A 500 14.70 -12.30 -22.59
CA VAL A 500 13.34 -12.79 -22.33
C VAL A 500 12.94 -12.59 -20.86
N ALA A 501 13.82 -12.91 -19.90
CA ALA A 501 13.54 -12.73 -18.48
C ALA A 501 13.30 -11.25 -18.12
N VAL A 502 14.12 -10.35 -18.67
CA VAL A 502 13.96 -8.90 -18.48
C VAL A 502 12.68 -8.41 -19.15
N ALA A 503 12.37 -8.84 -20.37
CA ALA A 503 11.14 -8.47 -21.08
C ALA A 503 9.87 -8.94 -20.34
N LEU A 504 9.86 -10.19 -19.86
CA LEU A 504 8.74 -10.78 -19.12
C LEU A 504 8.47 -10.04 -17.81
N ARG A 505 9.53 -9.69 -17.07
CA ARG A 505 9.45 -8.90 -15.83
C ARG A 505 8.67 -7.59 -16.03
N PHE A 506 9.06 -6.82 -17.03
CA PHE A 506 8.43 -5.54 -17.33
C PHE A 506 7.01 -5.70 -17.92
N GLY A 507 6.75 -6.77 -18.68
CA GLY A 507 5.42 -7.09 -19.19
C GLY A 507 4.42 -7.43 -18.07
N LEU A 508 4.84 -8.21 -17.07
CA LEU A 508 4.02 -8.59 -15.92
C LEU A 508 3.82 -7.42 -14.93
N ALA A 509 4.79 -6.51 -14.83
CA ALA A 509 4.70 -5.32 -13.98
C ALA A 509 3.60 -4.31 -14.39
N ASN A 510 3.01 -4.41 -15.59
CA ASN A 510 2.06 -3.42 -16.12
C ASN A 510 0.56 -3.84 -16.14
N ASN A 511 0.22 -5.11 -15.89
CA ASN A 511 -1.17 -5.58 -15.73
C ASN A 511 -1.79 -5.24 -14.37
N ALA A 512 -2.02 -3.97 -14.06
CA ALA A 512 -2.92 -3.63 -12.96
C ALA A 512 -4.35 -3.59 -13.51
N GLU A 513 -5.24 -4.43 -12.96
CA GLU A 513 -6.67 -4.46 -13.27
C GLU A 513 -7.37 -3.61 -12.21
N LEU A 514 -8.14 -2.59 -12.62
CA LEU A 514 -8.74 -1.60 -11.69
C LEU A 514 -9.79 -2.21 -10.77
N SER A 515 -10.34 -3.38 -11.10
CA SER A 515 -11.49 -3.98 -10.41
C SER A 515 -11.17 -4.65 -9.07
N HIS A 516 -9.91 -4.66 -8.63
CA HIS A 516 -9.54 -5.19 -7.32
C HIS A 516 -9.04 -4.07 -6.40
N PRO A 517 -9.54 -3.99 -5.15
CA PRO A 517 -9.06 -3.01 -4.19
C PRO A 517 -7.55 -3.19 -3.98
N SER A 518 -6.83 -2.08 -4.01
CA SER A 518 -5.38 -1.98 -3.85
C SER A 518 -4.97 -2.34 -2.43
N SER A 519 -4.98 -3.64 -2.13
CA SER A 519 -4.50 -4.13 -0.84
C SER A 519 -2.96 -4.28 -0.85
N PRO A 520 -2.30 -4.06 0.30
CA PRO A 520 -0.87 -4.33 0.47
C PRO A 520 -0.48 -5.76 0.04
N LYS A 521 -1.33 -6.73 0.37
CA LYS A 521 -1.14 -8.16 0.03
C LYS A 521 -1.15 -8.39 -1.47
N TRP A 522 -2.04 -7.72 -2.21
CA TRP A 522 -2.12 -7.86 -3.67
C TRP A 522 -0.87 -7.30 -4.36
N THR A 523 -0.40 -6.13 -3.90
CA THR A 523 0.84 -5.51 -4.41
C THR A 523 2.05 -6.43 -4.16
N MET A 524 2.16 -7.02 -2.97
CA MET A 524 3.24 -7.98 -2.66
C MET A 524 3.13 -9.30 -3.44
N ALA A 525 1.93 -9.85 -3.61
CA ALA A 525 1.71 -11.08 -4.37
C ALA A 525 2.14 -10.91 -5.83
N ARG A 526 1.83 -9.74 -6.40
CA ARG A 526 2.26 -9.37 -7.74
C ARG A 526 3.78 -9.25 -7.87
N ASP A 527 4.43 -8.55 -6.94
CA ASP A 527 5.89 -8.45 -6.91
C ASP A 527 6.53 -9.85 -6.81
N ARG A 528 5.97 -10.74 -5.98
CA ARG A 528 6.41 -12.14 -5.88
C ARG A 528 6.27 -12.92 -7.18
N ILE A 529 5.12 -12.81 -7.86
CA ILE A 529 4.90 -13.51 -9.14
C ILE A 529 5.92 -13.05 -10.17
N ALA A 530 6.20 -11.74 -10.24
CA ALA A 530 7.22 -11.20 -11.14
C ALA A 530 8.64 -11.72 -10.82
N VAL A 531 9.01 -11.85 -9.53
CA VAL A 531 10.29 -12.44 -9.11
C VAL A 531 10.37 -13.90 -9.54
N TRP A 532 9.40 -14.72 -9.15
CA TRP A 532 9.47 -16.17 -9.39
C TRP A 532 9.40 -16.53 -10.86
N THR A 533 8.60 -15.80 -11.65
CA THR A 533 8.55 -16.01 -13.11
C THR A 533 9.89 -15.65 -13.76
N GLY A 534 10.52 -14.52 -13.38
CA GLY A 534 11.86 -14.16 -13.85
C GLY A 534 12.94 -15.15 -13.44
N SER A 535 12.93 -15.60 -12.17
CA SER A 535 13.83 -16.63 -11.64
C SER A 535 13.68 -17.97 -12.36
N LEU A 536 12.46 -18.40 -12.64
CA LEU A 536 12.21 -19.67 -13.31
C LEU A 536 12.66 -19.65 -14.77
N VAL A 537 12.44 -18.53 -15.49
CA VAL A 537 12.95 -18.37 -16.86
C VAL A 537 14.46 -18.48 -16.87
N LEU A 538 15.15 -17.78 -15.95
CA LEU A 538 16.61 -17.86 -15.89
C LEU A 538 17.12 -19.22 -15.43
N ALA A 539 16.42 -19.91 -14.52
CA ALA A 539 16.73 -21.30 -14.16
C ALA A 539 16.77 -22.18 -15.41
N VAL A 540 15.69 -22.19 -16.21
CA VAL A 540 15.58 -23.00 -17.42
C VAL A 540 16.66 -22.63 -18.44
N VAL A 541 16.94 -21.34 -18.63
CA VAL A 541 17.96 -20.84 -19.55
C VAL A 541 19.35 -21.36 -19.17
N PHE A 542 19.74 -21.22 -17.91
CA PHE A 542 21.06 -21.65 -17.45
C PHE A 542 21.16 -23.18 -17.37
N GLY A 543 20.07 -23.88 -17.04
CA GLY A 543 19.99 -25.34 -17.13
C GLY A 543 20.19 -25.85 -18.56
N ALA A 544 19.55 -25.20 -19.54
CA ALA A 544 19.72 -25.52 -20.96
C ALA A 544 21.13 -25.20 -21.47
N ALA A 545 21.69 -24.05 -21.08
CA ALA A 545 23.08 -23.70 -21.41
C ALA A 545 24.08 -24.71 -20.82
N ALA A 546 23.84 -25.19 -19.60
CA ALA A 546 24.68 -26.22 -18.99
C ALA A 546 24.55 -27.57 -19.71
N GLY A 547 23.32 -27.97 -20.10
CA GLY A 547 23.11 -29.18 -20.91
C GLY A 547 23.79 -29.11 -22.28
N LEU A 548 23.90 -27.92 -22.86
CA LEU A 548 24.62 -27.67 -24.11
C LEU A 548 26.14 -27.81 -23.96
N VAL A 549 26.70 -27.17 -22.93
CA VAL A 549 28.16 -27.11 -22.74
C VAL A 549 28.72 -28.44 -22.23
N PHE A 550 27.98 -29.14 -21.36
CA PHE A 550 28.47 -30.32 -20.65
C PHE A 550 27.77 -31.62 -21.07
N GLY A 551 26.76 -31.54 -21.94
CA GLY A 551 25.96 -32.66 -22.40
C GLY A 551 24.77 -33.00 -21.48
N PRO A 552 23.65 -33.49 -22.04
CA PRO A 552 22.42 -33.75 -21.29
C PRO A 552 22.53 -34.96 -20.35
N THR A 553 23.49 -35.86 -20.59
CA THR A 553 23.73 -37.05 -19.77
C THR A 553 24.39 -36.72 -18.42
N GLN A 554 25.00 -35.53 -18.30
CA GLN A 554 25.52 -35.01 -17.03
C GLN A 554 24.42 -34.26 -16.27
N SER A 555 23.45 -35.01 -15.75
CA SER A 555 22.28 -34.46 -15.03
C SER A 555 22.65 -33.55 -13.85
N GLY A 556 23.82 -33.75 -13.23
CA GLY A 556 24.38 -32.85 -12.21
C GLY A 556 24.67 -31.43 -12.73
N MET A 557 25.15 -31.29 -13.97
CA MET A 557 25.45 -29.99 -14.60
C MET A 557 24.20 -29.25 -15.01
N VAL A 558 23.20 -29.96 -15.53
CA VAL A 558 21.89 -29.38 -15.80
C VAL A 558 21.23 -28.91 -14.51
N GLY A 559 21.26 -29.73 -13.45
CA GLY A 559 20.76 -29.36 -12.12
C GLY A 559 21.45 -28.13 -11.53
N LEU A 560 22.77 -28.05 -11.69
CA LEU A 560 23.58 -26.90 -11.27
C LEU A 560 23.22 -25.62 -12.04
N GLY A 561 23.05 -25.73 -13.36
CA GLY A 561 22.59 -24.63 -14.21
C GLY A 561 21.22 -24.12 -13.80
N LEU A 562 20.28 -25.00 -13.47
CA LEU A 562 18.96 -24.63 -12.95
C LEU A 562 19.06 -23.85 -11.63
N VAL A 563 19.87 -24.33 -10.68
CA VAL A 563 20.07 -23.66 -9.38
C VAL A 563 20.73 -22.29 -9.56
N CYS A 564 21.79 -22.21 -10.38
CA CYS A 564 22.50 -20.96 -10.65
C CYS A 564 21.60 -19.94 -11.35
N GLY A 565 20.82 -20.36 -12.36
CA GLY A 565 19.86 -19.50 -13.04
C GLY A 565 18.74 -19.01 -12.13
N LEU A 566 18.26 -19.87 -11.22
CA LEU A 566 17.26 -19.49 -10.22
C LEU A 566 17.80 -18.45 -9.23
N MET A 567 19.02 -18.65 -8.72
CA MET A 567 19.71 -17.72 -7.81
C MET A 567 20.02 -16.38 -8.49
N LEU A 568 20.51 -16.41 -9.72
CA LEU A 568 20.80 -15.20 -10.51
C LEU A 568 19.50 -14.44 -10.83
N GLY A 569 18.46 -15.15 -11.28
CA GLY A 569 17.18 -14.52 -11.58
C GLY A 569 16.48 -13.97 -10.35
N PHE A 570 16.64 -14.62 -9.19
CA PHE A 570 16.20 -14.07 -7.92
C PHE A 570 16.94 -12.77 -7.62
N THR A 571 18.28 -12.79 -7.68
CA THR A 571 19.17 -11.65 -7.42
C THR A 571 18.83 -10.44 -8.29
N LEU A 572 18.76 -10.64 -9.62
CA LEU A 572 18.42 -9.58 -10.59
C LEU A 572 17.01 -9.02 -10.41
N SER A 573 16.04 -9.87 -10.05
CA SER A 573 14.66 -9.44 -9.82
C SER A 573 14.54 -8.63 -8.52
N VAL A 574 15.28 -9.03 -7.51
CA VAL A 574 15.21 -8.51 -6.14
C VAL A 574 15.86 -7.13 -5.98
N LEU A 575 16.94 -6.84 -6.72
CA LEU A 575 17.72 -5.60 -6.65
C LEU A 575 16.88 -4.32 -6.77
N HIS A 576 15.75 -4.38 -7.49
CA HIS A 576 14.90 -3.22 -7.77
C HIS A 576 13.52 -3.25 -7.10
N LEU A 577 13.18 -4.30 -6.35
CA LEU A 577 11.85 -4.45 -5.77
C LEU A 577 11.78 -3.93 -4.34
N ARG A 578 10.73 -3.13 -4.07
CA ARG A 578 10.41 -2.61 -2.73
C ARG A 578 10.20 -3.76 -1.72
N TRP A 579 9.69 -4.89 -2.20
CA TRP A 579 9.43 -6.10 -1.42
C TRP A 579 10.67 -6.72 -0.75
N TRP A 580 11.83 -6.74 -1.42
CA TRP A 580 13.03 -7.34 -0.84
C TRP A 580 13.57 -6.54 0.33
N TRP A 581 13.75 -5.24 0.15
CA TRP A 581 14.22 -4.34 1.20
C TRP A 581 13.27 -4.33 2.40
N PHE A 582 11.96 -4.44 2.15
CA PHE A 582 10.98 -4.68 3.20
C PHE A 582 11.21 -6.02 3.92
N THR A 583 11.46 -7.09 3.18
CA THR A 583 11.68 -8.44 3.75
C THR A 583 12.92 -8.47 4.64
N VAL A 584 14.03 -7.88 4.20
CA VAL A 584 15.26 -7.75 5.00
C VAL A 584 15.00 -6.91 6.27
N ALA A 585 14.33 -5.76 6.14
CA ALA A 585 13.99 -4.91 7.28
C ALA A 585 13.09 -5.64 8.29
N ARG A 586 12.07 -6.36 7.81
CA ARG A 586 11.17 -7.18 8.62
C ARG A 586 11.94 -8.25 9.40
N ILE A 587 12.80 -9.01 8.72
CA ILE A 587 13.61 -10.06 9.36
C ILE A 587 14.52 -9.46 10.43
N TRP A 588 15.18 -8.35 10.13
CA TRP A 588 16.09 -7.68 11.08
C TRP A 588 15.35 -7.16 12.32
N LEU A 589 14.19 -6.51 12.14
CA LEU A 589 13.37 -6.02 13.25
C LEU A 589 12.74 -7.16 14.06
N ALA A 590 12.32 -8.24 13.39
CA ALA A 590 11.78 -9.43 14.05
C ALA A 590 12.84 -10.18 14.86
N ALA A 591 14.06 -10.31 14.34
CA ALA A 591 15.19 -10.89 15.05
C ALA A 591 15.57 -10.09 16.31
N ARG A 592 15.35 -8.77 16.31
CA ARG A 592 15.50 -7.90 17.50
C ARG A 592 14.28 -7.87 18.42
N GLY A 593 13.24 -8.65 18.12
CA GLY A 593 12.00 -8.71 18.91
C GLY A 593 11.13 -7.45 18.81
N LYS A 594 11.46 -6.49 17.92
CA LYS A 594 10.72 -5.23 17.76
C LYS A 594 9.45 -5.38 16.94
N LEU A 595 9.35 -6.42 16.11
CA LEU A 595 8.19 -6.74 15.28
C LEU A 595 7.93 -8.25 15.22
N PRO A 596 6.72 -8.69 14.83
CA PRO A 596 6.45 -10.10 14.57
C PRO A 596 7.12 -10.58 13.28
N TRP A 597 7.46 -11.87 13.23
CA TRP A 597 7.88 -12.53 12.00
C TRP A 597 6.78 -12.41 10.94
N GLU A 598 5.52 -12.68 11.27
CA GLU A 598 4.39 -12.55 10.35
C GLU A 598 3.74 -11.16 10.37
N LEU A 599 4.54 -10.11 10.20
CA LEU A 599 4.09 -8.70 10.27
C LEU A 599 2.81 -8.41 9.47
N MET A 600 2.70 -8.89 8.24
CA MET A 600 1.53 -8.60 7.40
C MET A 600 0.26 -9.28 7.87
N VAL A 601 0.40 -10.43 8.55
CA VAL A 601 -0.72 -11.12 9.18
C VAL A 601 -1.12 -10.36 10.44
N PHE A 602 -0.15 -9.94 11.25
CA PHE A 602 -0.37 -9.12 12.43
C PHE A 602 -1.07 -7.79 12.11
N LEU A 603 -0.63 -7.04 11.09
CA LEU A 603 -1.24 -5.76 10.71
C LEU A 603 -2.68 -5.95 10.18
N ASP A 604 -2.94 -7.02 9.44
CA ASP A 604 -4.27 -7.34 8.93
C ASP A 604 -5.21 -7.80 10.06
N ASP A 605 -4.72 -8.57 11.01
CA ASP A 605 -5.47 -8.97 12.21
C ASP A 605 -5.71 -7.77 13.13
N ALA A 606 -4.71 -6.90 13.33
CA ALA A 606 -4.87 -5.64 14.08
C ALA A 606 -5.88 -4.68 13.41
N ARG A 607 -6.00 -4.73 12.07
CA ARG A 607 -7.07 -4.02 11.34
C ARG A 607 -8.43 -4.63 11.66
N LYS A 608 -8.56 -5.96 11.57
CA LYS A 608 -9.82 -6.66 11.88
C LYS A 608 -10.26 -6.51 13.34
N LEU A 609 -9.29 -6.42 14.25
CA LEU A 609 -9.49 -6.17 15.67
C LEU A 609 -9.77 -4.69 15.98
N GLY A 610 -9.81 -3.81 14.97
CA GLY A 610 -10.20 -2.41 15.11
C GLY A 610 -9.12 -1.47 15.65
N VAL A 611 -7.90 -1.94 15.88
CA VAL A 611 -6.77 -1.11 16.36
C VAL A 611 -6.17 -0.29 15.21
N LEU A 612 -6.05 -0.90 14.04
CA LEU A 612 -5.55 -0.27 12.81
C LEU A 612 -6.68 -0.09 11.79
N ARG A 613 -6.49 0.81 10.85
CA ARG A 613 -7.31 1.02 9.66
C ARG A 613 -6.46 0.98 8.40
N GLN A 614 -7.06 0.66 7.26
CA GLN A 614 -6.36 0.71 5.98
C GLN A 614 -6.61 2.07 5.32
N ALA A 615 -5.52 2.71 4.85
CA ALA A 615 -5.56 3.94 4.07
C ALA A 615 -4.85 3.67 2.73
N GLY A 616 -5.63 3.31 1.69
CA GLY A 616 -5.08 2.86 0.41
C GLY A 616 -4.16 1.64 0.56
N ALA A 617 -2.90 1.77 0.17
CA ALA A 617 -1.88 0.73 0.30
C ALA A 617 -1.06 0.79 1.63
N ALA A 618 -1.49 1.61 2.59
CA ALA A 618 -0.84 1.80 3.90
C ALA A 618 -1.76 1.42 5.08
N TYR A 619 -1.17 1.27 6.27
CA TYR A 619 -1.89 1.09 7.53
C TYR A 619 -1.76 2.35 8.39
N GLN A 620 -2.82 2.71 9.10
CA GLN A 620 -2.84 3.83 10.04
C GLN A 620 -3.50 3.37 11.34
N PHE A 621 -3.13 3.95 12.48
CA PHE A 621 -3.89 3.72 13.72
C PHE A 621 -5.30 4.27 13.57
N ARG A 622 -6.31 3.48 13.93
CA ARG A 622 -7.71 3.90 13.77
C ARG A 622 -7.97 5.22 14.51
N HIS A 623 -7.31 5.40 15.64
CA HIS A 623 -7.46 6.55 16.53
C HIS A 623 -6.11 7.18 16.85
N ALA A 624 -6.02 8.50 16.67
CA ALA A 624 -4.84 9.28 17.03
C ALA A 624 -4.53 9.15 18.52
N LEU A 625 -5.55 9.18 19.39
CA LEU A 625 -5.41 8.99 20.84
C LEU A 625 -4.64 7.70 21.19
N VAL A 626 -4.96 6.59 20.52
CA VAL A 626 -4.28 5.30 20.74
C VAL A 626 -2.84 5.35 20.24
N GLN A 627 -2.59 6.00 19.09
CA GLN A 627 -1.24 6.18 18.56
C GLN A 627 -0.37 7.05 19.48
N ASP A 628 -0.88 8.20 19.91
CA ASP A 628 -0.15 9.18 20.72
C ASP A 628 0.18 8.58 22.10
N ARG A 629 -0.81 7.91 22.71
CA ARG A 629 -0.62 7.18 23.97
C ARG A 629 0.41 6.06 23.87
N LEU A 630 0.40 5.29 22.78
CA LEU A 630 1.40 4.26 22.52
C LEU A 630 2.79 4.83 22.18
N ALA A 631 2.86 6.03 21.61
CA ALA A 631 4.12 6.72 21.33
C ALA A 631 4.72 7.40 22.57
N GLY A 632 3.92 7.58 23.63
CA GLY A 632 4.33 8.17 24.90
C GLY A 632 4.02 9.67 25.03
N ASP A 633 3.25 10.23 24.09
CA ASP A 633 2.76 11.60 24.20
C ASP A 633 1.55 11.63 25.12
N ARG A 634 1.65 12.37 26.23
CA ARG A 634 0.46 12.83 26.93
C ARG A 634 -0.19 13.89 26.04
N PRO A 635 -1.51 13.84 25.78
CA PRO A 635 -2.18 14.94 25.09
C PRO A 635 -1.82 16.22 25.83
N SER A 636 -1.28 17.19 25.09
CA SER A 636 -0.92 18.50 25.62
C SER A 636 -2.12 19.02 26.39
N GLN A 637 -1.98 19.11 27.72
CA GLN A 637 -2.86 19.96 28.51
C GLN A 637 -2.88 21.29 27.80
N VAL A 638 -4.08 21.73 27.41
CA VAL A 638 -4.34 23.10 27.01
C VAL A 638 -3.62 23.97 28.03
N ARG A 639 -2.57 24.67 27.59
CA ARG A 639 -1.89 25.64 28.43
C ARG A 639 -2.90 26.77 28.57
N SER A 640 -3.74 26.67 29.59
CA SER A 640 -4.48 27.81 30.09
C SER A 640 -3.42 28.79 30.59
N ASP A 641 -3.03 29.74 29.75
CA ASP A 641 -2.28 30.92 30.16
C ASP A 641 -3.21 31.81 31.01
N ALA A 642 -3.63 31.28 32.16
CA ALA A 642 -4.47 31.95 33.16
C ALA A 642 -3.81 32.00 34.54
N GLU A 643 -2.62 31.43 34.72
CA GLU A 643 -1.84 31.63 35.94
C GLU A 643 -0.36 31.81 35.59
N LEU A 644 0.04 33.08 35.39
CA LEU A 644 1.23 33.70 35.99
C LEU A 644 1.40 35.13 35.44
N ALA A 645 1.22 36.09 36.37
CA ALA A 645 1.49 37.54 36.31
C ALA A 645 0.44 38.45 35.67
#